data_AF-A0A6H3NUQ1-F1
#
_entry.id   AF-A0A6H3NUQ1-F1
#
_cell.length_a   1.000
_cell.length_b   1.000
_cell.length_c   1.000
_cell.angle_alpha   90.00
_cell.angle_beta   90.00
_cell.angle_gamma   90.00
#
_symmetry.space_group_name_H-M   'P 1'
#
loop_
_entity.id
_entity.type
_entity.pdbx_description
1 polymer ?
#
loop_
_entity_poly.entity_id
_entity_poly.type
_entity_poly.pdbx_seq_one_letter_code
_entity_poly.pdbx_strand_id
1 'polypeptide(L)'
;MLNLSRFQKNTLLTFILLAFIAYAPLYYSIRNAIKKETLPITYDSPETVSFFSLGDWEIIGKESDSKTTRILSELIDFEFQKVTRAVYLGKDNSLSDAKKRRSNFVLFGAFEWKENGIEFTPRLSSVEQKSTYSGKPFLVPYEERGKLVSVIYKSLSHLLDETIRLHRLIKHSPEWKFPSEEEFHSESEFVRLSEYDPNFTLEEKNSLFKSLEFPSEYLQFIKIKLSLEKKTEDSFKEIWRNVGGNSTLSAYTKFYVAKNIAEFYFAKKEFGKTIEYAAAARKERELLKSVFHSDYADILSLIGKSLVLDGKKEEAVYYLTSARKLYETLGLLSDPISVENSYFYGLLLYDLSQAELGSYELSSIRDKFRGIDSLYLDFNLAKVYYDLGRYEAALSLLQNQRKIIMNEGFANHDISLYSYNLYAASLYKSGKWSVAKSVWESLVTAKSIYGIEEKPYHRYALYNLAVLSKLRNNLEQTESYYKQYVRLSPYGQIVELPSTDRFEIGKTIYPHTWEPISPNSFTELEERTIRSYTGRYLFNGQDEEIRARTYENRLEDTNLFLDDLLNANAFLSKPMSTLRKTLFGDLNRFEKGNQIVFFDIGPALNHPEYPGVTSLAVAKHFSGMEVVLWELPGEVDLFLKKVKPELKDRLYAFPNIRILSADGVGEFKTVYSDPNNWILRNRPIPNLKGKTIIIRAANSIDIYEPYTKILPHFQNIGKELKHNPILYFFNRSILLKPAGKEKFILIGNQSIRGFHHNFQSLDRNGEPPYSILPFTVCEEVNL
;
A
#
# COMPACT_ATOMS: atom_id res chain seq x y z
N MET A 1 41.04 9.74 26.92
CA MET A 1 41.98 8.82 26.21
C MET A 1 43.30 8.55 26.94
N LEU A 2 43.51 9.04 28.18
CA LEU A 2 44.81 8.95 28.85
C LEU A 2 45.08 7.61 29.57
N ASN A 3 44.07 6.74 29.79
CA ASN A 3 44.21 5.49 30.55
C ASN A 3 44.16 4.18 29.72
N LEU A 4 44.34 4.24 28.40
CA LEU A 4 44.39 3.02 27.57
C LEU A 4 45.82 2.48 27.49
N SER A 5 45.97 1.16 27.66
CA SER A 5 47.24 0.45 27.47
C SER A 5 47.72 0.55 26.01
N ARG A 6 49.03 0.35 25.78
CA ARG A 6 49.64 0.45 24.44
C ARG A 6 49.01 -0.55 23.45
N PHE A 7 48.62 -1.74 23.93
CA PHE A 7 47.88 -2.73 23.15
C PHE A 7 46.48 -2.20 22.77
N GLN A 8 45.70 -1.69 23.73
CA GLN A 8 44.36 -1.14 23.45
C GLN A 8 44.40 0.08 22.52
N LYS A 9 45.41 0.95 22.64
CA LYS A 9 45.62 2.07 21.70
C LYS A 9 45.93 1.58 20.29
N ASN A 10 46.77 0.56 20.16
CA ASN A 10 47.08 -0.03 18.87
C ASN A 10 45.88 -0.77 18.28
N THR A 11 45.14 -1.55 19.06
CA THR A 11 43.91 -2.21 18.63
C THR A 11 42.86 -1.19 18.19
N LEU A 12 42.67 -0.10 18.94
CA LEU A 12 41.77 0.99 18.58
C LEU A 12 42.23 1.70 17.31
N LEU A 13 43.52 1.96 17.16
CA LEU A 13 44.10 2.56 15.95
C LEU A 13 43.95 1.64 14.74
N THR A 14 44.13 0.34 14.90
CA THR A 14 43.91 -0.66 13.86
C THR A 14 42.43 -0.79 13.52
N PHE A 15 41.51 -0.71 14.47
CA PHE A 15 40.07 -0.65 14.21
C PHE A 15 39.67 0.65 13.50
N ILE A 16 40.23 1.79 13.87
CA ILE A 16 40.04 3.06 13.17
C ILE A 16 40.61 2.99 11.76
N LEU A 17 41.80 2.42 11.57
CA LEU A 17 42.42 2.25 10.25
C LEU A 17 41.66 1.24 9.38
N LEU A 18 41.17 0.13 9.94
CA LEU A 18 40.32 -0.84 9.25
C LEU A 18 38.96 -0.22 8.90
N ALA A 19 38.39 0.61 9.77
CA ALA A 19 37.22 1.42 9.46
C ALA A 19 37.54 2.42 8.33
N PHE A 20 38.68 3.11 8.34
CA PHE A 20 39.07 4.02 7.25
C PHE A 20 39.32 3.29 5.92
N ILE A 21 39.86 2.06 5.95
CA ILE A 21 40.15 1.25 4.76
C ILE A 21 38.86 0.64 4.18
N ALA A 22 37.96 0.14 5.02
CA ALA A 22 36.64 -0.33 4.59
C ALA A 22 35.76 0.80 4.02
N TYR A 23 36.05 2.05 4.41
CA TYR A 23 35.31 3.24 3.98
C TYR A 23 36.00 4.03 2.87
N ALA A 24 37.19 3.65 2.37
CA ALA A 24 37.98 4.52 1.48
C ALA A 24 37.24 4.93 0.19
N PRO A 25 36.56 4.06 -0.58
CA PRO A 25 35.87 4.46 -1.80
C PRO A 25 34.68 5.39 -1.53
N LEU A 26 33.91 5.09 -0.47
CA LEU A 26 32.79 5.91 -0.01
C LEU A 26 33.29 7.26 0.54
N TYR A 27 34.39 7.27 1.29
CA TYR A 27 35.02 8.48 1.82
C TYR A 27 35.49 9.39 0.69
N TYR A 28 36.12 8.88 -0.38
CA TYR A 28 36.53 9.72 -1.52
C TYR A 28 35.34 10.20 -2.35
N SER A 29 34.30 9.37 -2.56
CA SER A 29 33.07 9.77 -3.25
C SER A 29 32.28 10.82 -2.47
N ILE A 30 32.01 10.54 -1.18
CA ILE A 30 31.39 11.48 -0.24
C ILE A 30 32.24 12.75 -0.11
N ARG A 31 33.56 12.66 0.00
CA ARG A 31 34.44 13.85 0.06
C ARG A 31 34.37 14.68 -1.22
N ASN A 32 34.24 14.06 -2.39
CA ASN A 32 34.10 14.77 -3.66
C ASN A 32 32.69 15.36 -3.83
N ALA A 33 31.63 14.67 -3.37
CA ALA A 33 30.27 15.19 -3.31
C ALA A 33 30.16 16.36 -2.31
N ILE A 34 30.68 16.19 -1.09
CA ILE A 34 30.79 17.24 -0.05
C ILE A 34 31.62 18.44 -0.55
N LYS A 35 32.67 18.22 -1.36
CA LYS A 35 33.42 19.33 -1.97
C LYS A 35 32.60 20.13 -2.99
N LYS A 36 31.60 19.52 -3.63
CA LYS A 36 30.68 20.19 -4.57
C LYS A 36 29.47 20.80 -3.88
N GLU A 37 29.05 20.23 -2.76
CA GLU A 37 27.86 20.63 -2.02
C GLU A 37 28.18 20.66 -0.53
N THR A 38 28.34 21.85 0.04
CA THR A 38 28.44 22.04 1.49
C THR A 38 27.15 22.67 1.99
N LEU A 39 26.44 22.03 2.93
CA LEU A 39 25.32 22.67 3.61
C LEU A 39 25.82 23.94 4.32
N PRO A 40 24.99 24.97 4.42
CA PRO A 40 25.31 26.12 5.26
C PRO A 40 25.53 25.67 6.71
N ILE A 41 26.66 26.05 7.30
CA ILE A 41 26.92 25.82 8.72
C ILE A 41 26.01 26.76 9.51
N THR A 42 25.21 26.19 10.40
CA THR A 42 24.43 26.94 11.39
C THR A 42 24.90 26.60 12.81
N TYR A 43 24.87 27.59 13.70
CA TYR A 43 25.10 27.44 15.13
C TYR A 43 23.80 27.19 15.91
N ASP A 44 22.69 27.06 15.20
CA ASP A 44 21.38 26.78 15.79
C ASP A 44 21.32 25.37 16.40
N SER A 45 20.67 25.28 17.55
CA SER A 45 20.50 24.05 18.31
C SER A 45 19.07 23.97 18.88
N PRO A 46 18.63 22.77 19.27
CA PRO A 46 17.34 22.56 19.94
C PRO A 46 17.13 23.43 21.17
N GLU A 47 18.19 23.81 21.87
CA GLU A 47 18.20 24.62 23.09
C GLU A 47 18.19 26.11 22.80
N THR A 48 18.74 26.54 21.65
CA THR A 48 18.87 27.95 21.27
C THR A 48 17.75 28.45 20.36
N VAL A 49 16.97 27.56 19.75
CA VAL A 49 15.90 27.95 18.82
C VAL A 49 14.52 27.57 19.35
N SER A 50 13.55 28.46 19.18
CA SER A 50 12.15 28.25 19.56
C SER A 50 11.41 27.45 18.51
N PHE A 51 10.74 26.37 18.93
CA PHE A 51 9.79 25.62 18.10
C PHE A 51 8.39 26.07 18.47
N PHE A 52 7.59 26.49 17.50
CA PHE A 52 6.25 26.97 17.78
C PHE A 52 5.24 26.59 16.71
N SER A 53 3.97 26.53 17.11
CA SER A 53 2.81 26.24 16.26
C SER A 53 1.70 27.26 16.49
N LEU A 54 0.75 27.31 15.55
CA LEU A 54 -0.44 28.15 15.64
C LEU A 54 -1.64 27.28 16.09
N GLY A 55 -2.17 27.54 17.28
CA GLY A 55 -3.37 26.90 17.80
C GLY A 55 -4.66 27.49 17.25
N ASP A 56 -5.78 26.86 17.58
CA ASP A 56 -7.10 27.35 17.21
C ASP A 56 -7.47 28.60 18.02
N TRP A 57 -8.24 29.50 17.40
CA TRP A 57 -8.74 30.69 18.07
C TRP A 57 -9.85 30.36 19.07
N GLU A 58 -9.83 31.03 20.21
CA GLU A 58 -10.92 30.99 21.18
C GLU A 58 -11.93 32.11 20.89
N ILE A 59 -13.21 31.85 21.17
CA ILE A 59 -14.29 32.83 21.01
C ILE A 59 -14.91 33.07 22.39
N ILE A 60 -14.91 34.32 22.81
CA ILE A 60 -15.55 34.80 24.05
C ILE A 60 -16.88 35.45 23.66
N GLY A 61 -17.95 35.05 24.35
CA GLY A 61 -19.30 35.56 24.10
C GLY A 61 -20.13 34.68 23.16
N LYS A 62 -21.29 35.20 22.75
CA LYS A 62 -22.26 34.49 21.88
C LYS A 62 -22.16 34.89 20.40
N GLU A 63 -21.60 36.06 20.12
CA GLU A 63 -21.45 36.59 18.77
C GLU A 63 -20.07 36.26 18.23
N SER A 64 -19.99 35.89 16.96
CA SER A 64 -18.72 35.59 16.29
C SER A 64 -18.85 35.71 14.78
N ASP A 65 -17.74 36.06 14.13
CA ASP A 65 -17.60 35.98 12.68
C ASP A 65 -16.59 34.88 12.31
N SER A 66 -17.12 33.71 11.96
CA SER A 66 -16.33 32.53 11.61
C SER A 66 -15.51 32.70 10.33
N LYS A 67 -15.96 33.53 9.38
CA LYS A 67 -15.22 33.82 8.14
C LYS A 67 -13.94 34.58 8.48
N THR A 68 -14.06 35.57 9.35
CA THR A 68 -12.93 36.38 9.80
C THR A 68 -11.93 35.59 10.61
N THR A 69 -12.38 34.78 11.58
CA THR A 69 -11.45 33.93 12.34
C THR A 69 -10.71 32.94 11.45
N ARG A 70 -11.40 32.38 10.44
CA ARG A 70 -10.81 31.42 9.51
C ARG A 70 -9.75 32.09 8.64
N ILE A 71 -10.07 33.22 7.98
CA ILE A 71 -9.08 33.89 7.12
C ILE A 71 -7.89 34.43 7.92
N LEU A 72 -8.11 34.90 9.16
CA LEU A 72 -7.03 35.31 10.06
C LEU A 72 -6.12 34.13 10.44
N SER A 73 -6.69 32.93 10.67
CA SER A 73 -5.87 31.73 10.91
C SER A 73 -4.93 31.45 9.74
N GLU A 74 -5.44 31.49 8.51
CA GLU A 74 -4.63 31.21 7.30
C GLU A 74 -3.61 32.32 7.00
N LEU A 75 -3.98 33.60 7.20
CA LEU A 75 -3.07 34.74 7.01
C LEU A 75 -1.93 34.72 8.04
N ILE A 76 -2.24 34.49 9.32
CA ILE A 76 -1.23 34.41 10.38
C ILE A 76 -0.33 33.18 10.18
N ASP A 77 -0.89 32.04 9.78
CA ASP A 77 -0.10 30.86 9.38
C ASP A 77 0.89 31.23 8.27
N PHE A 78 0.41 31.87 7.19
CA PHE A 78 1.24 32.30 6.08
C PHE A 78 2.37 33.25 6.50
N GLU A 79 2.12 34.21 7.39
CA GLU A 79 3.17 35.11 7.88
C GLU A 79 4.18 34.40 8.80
N PHE A 80 3.74 33.44 9.62
CA PHE A 80 4.67 32.66 10.46
C PHE A 80 5.59 31.75 9.65
N GLN A 81 5.18 31.30 8.46
CA GLN A 81 6.04 30.53 7.56
C GLN A 81 7.28 31.30 7.09
N LYS A 82 7.26 32.65 7.17
CA LYS A 82 8.34 33.53 6.73
C LYS A 82 9.38 33.82 7.81
N VAL A 83 9.14 33.38 9.05
CA VAL A 83 9.98 33.65 10.23
C VAL A 83 11.33 32.96 10.12
N THR A 84 12.38 33.64 10.57
CA THR A 84 13.76 33.12 10.64
C THR A 84 14.23 33.08 12.10
N ARG A 85 15.33 32.36 12.38
CA ARG A 85 15.86 32.13 13.74
C ARG A 85 14.90 31.47 14.73
N ALA A 86 13.82 30.88 14.21
CA ALA A 86 12.86 30.05 14.91
C ALA A 86 12.31 28.99 13.96
N VAL A 87 11.73 27.93 14.49
CA VAL A 87 11.12 26.85 13.71
C VAL A 87 9.61 26.91 13.89
N TYR A 88 8.91 27.46 12.89
CA TYR A 88 7.47 27.38 12.81
C TYR A 88 7.08 26.02 12.23
N LEU A 89 6.31 25.24 12.98
CA LEU A 89 5.95 23.87 12.57
C LEU A 89 4.68 23.84 11.70
N GLY A 90 3.86 24.89 11.76
CA GLY A 90 2.54 24.98 11.12
C GLY A 90 1.39 25.10 12.14
N LYS A 91 0.16 25.05 11.63
CA LYS A 91 -1.07 25.00 12.45
C LYS A 91 -1.12 23.71 13.27
N ASP A 92 -1.35 23.83 14.57
CA ASP A 92 -1.27 22.72 15.53
C ASP A 92 -2.18 21.56 15.14
N ASN A 93 -3.40 21.85 14.70
CA ASN A 93 -4.38 20.84 14.28
C ASN A 93 -3.95 20.00 13.06
N SER A 94 -3.02 20.47 12.23
CA SER A 94 -2.51 19.78 11.04
C SER A 94 -1.17 19.08 11.25
N LEU A 95 -0.54 19.24 12.41
CA LEU A 95 0.77 18.67 12.71
C LEU A 95 0.71 17.17 13.01
N SER A 96 1.78 16.46 12.60
CA SER A 96 2.06 15.10 13.08
C SER A 96 2.29 15.09 14.60
N ASP A 97 2.05 13.95 15.25
CA ASP A 97 2.31 13.81 16.69
C ASP A 97 3.77 14.10 17.07
N ALA A 98 4.71 13.87 16.15
CA ALA A 98 6.12 14.22 16.35
C ALA A 98 6.31 15.73 16.38
N LYS A 99 5.73 16.46 15.42
CA LYS A 99 5.79 17.94 15.38
C LYS A 99 5.03 18.57 16.55
N LYS A 100 3.85 18.07 16.92
CA LYS A 100 3.10 18.54 18.11
C LYS A 100 3.93 18.44 19.38
N ARG A 101 4.52 17.27 19.64
CA ARG A 101 5.40 17.07 20.81
C ARG A 101 6.66 17.90 20.76
N ARG A 102 7.10 18.31 19.56
CA ARG A 102 8.28 19.14 19.40
C ARG A 102 7.99 20.63 19.64
N SER A 103 6.76 21.08 19.40
CA SER A 103 6.34 22.46 19.65
C SER A 103 6.61 22.84 21.11
N ASN A 104 7.37 23.91 21.33
CA ASN A 104 7.64 24.44 22.66
C ASN A 104 6.56 25.45 23.07
N PHE A 105 6.03 26.16 22.06
CA PHE A 105 5.04 27.21 22.24
C PHE A 105 3.90 27.04 21.25
N VAL A 106 2.67 27.06 21.74
CA VAL A 106 1.48 27.15 20.90
C VAL A 106 0.93 28.56 21.01
N LEU A 107 1.03 29.33 19.94
CA LEU A 107 0.46 30.68 19.84
C LEU A 107 -1.00 30.58 19.45
N PHE A 108 -1.87 31.28 20.15
CA PHE A 108 -3.30 31.37 19.85
C PHE A 108 -3.85 32.67 20.42
N GLY A 109 -5.16 32.83 20.49
CA GLY A 109 -5.74 33.99 21.15
C GLY A 109 -7.25 33.89 21.23
N ALA A 110 -7.82 34.80 22.00
CA ALA A 110 -9.26 34.86 22.22
C ALA A 110 -9.84 36.12 21.57
N PHE A 111 -10.89 35.93 20.77
CA PHE A 111 -11.66 37.00 20.17
C PHE A 111 -12.93 37.29 20.98
N GLU A 112 -13.27 38.56 21.14
CA GLU A 112 -14.55 39.03 21.64
C GLU A 112 -15.10 40.09 20.68
N TRP A 113 -16.28 39.87 20.12
CA TRP A 113 -16.96 40.84 19.26
C TRP A 113 -17.69 41.85 20.12
N LYS A 114 -17.34 43.12 19.96
CA LYS A 114 -17.94 44.25 20.68
C LYS A 114 -18.69 45.14 19.69
N GLU A 115 -19.54 46.02 20.22
CA GLU A 115 -20.36 46.94 19.41
C GLU A 115 -19.50 47.85 18.52
N ASN A 116 -18.32 48.26 18.98
CA ASN A 116 -17.44 49.21 18.31
C ASN A 116 -16.19 48.59 17.67
N GLY A 117 -16.04 47.26 17.69
CA GLY A 117 -14.88 46.59 17.08
C GLY A 117 -14.67 45.16 17.56
N ILE A 118 -13.52 44.60 17.18
CA ILE A 118 -13.09 43.25 17.55
C ILE A 118 -11.97 43.36 18.57
N GLU A 119 -12.19 42.82 19.76
CA GLU A 119 -11.13 42.71 20.78
C GLU A 119 -10.40 41.38 20.61
N PHE A 120 -9.07 41.42 20.63
CA PHE A 120 -8.22 40.24 20.60
C PHE A 120 -7.30 40.21 21.81
N THR A 121 -7.27 39.06 22.47
CA THR A 121 -6.32 38.76 23.56
C THR A 121 -5.32 37.72 23.07
N PRO A 122 -4.04 38.08 22.82
CA PRO A 122 -3.02 37.11 22.43
C PRO A 122 -2.73 36.16 23.59
N ARG A 123 -2.60 34.87 23.28
CA ARG A 123 -2.31 33.82 24.25
C ARG A 123 -1.18 32.92 23.74
N LEU A 124 -0.43 32.37 24.67
CA LEU A 124 0.69 31.50 24.40
C LEU A 124 0.69 30.37 25.44
N SER A 125 0.64 29.13 24.97
CA SER A 125 0.83 27.95 25.82
C SER A 125 2.28 27.50 25.75
N SER A 126 2.97 27.45 26.89
CA SER A 126 4.32 26.87 27.01
C SER A 126 4.21 25.41 27.38
N VAL A 127 4.61 24.53 26.47
CA VAL A 127 4.53 23.08 26.66
C VAL A 127 5.48 22.61 27.77
N GLU A 128 6.68 23.20 27.81
CA GLU A 128 7.71 22.87 28.81
C GLU A 128 7.28 23.28 30.23
N GLN A 129 6.70 24.46 30.37
CA GLN A 129 6.31 25.02 31.66
C GLN A 129 4.89 24.61 32.09
N LYS A 130 4.12 23.99 31.19
CA LYS A 130 2.70 23.65 31.38
C LYS A 130 1.88 24.85 31.85
N SER A 131 2.15 26.02 31.28
CA SER A 131 1.54 27.30 31.64
C SER A 131 1.02 28.01 30.39
N THR A 132 -0.03 28.81 30.59
CA THR A 132 -0.59 29.68 29.57
C THR A 132 -0.37 31.13 29.97
N TYR A 133 0.18 31.91 29.07
CA TYR A 133 0.42 33.33 29.21
C TYR A 133 -0.57 34.10 28.33
N SER A 134 -1.10 35.19 28.87
CA SER A 134 -1.99 36.10 28.14
C SER A 134 -1.31 37.45 28.04
N GLY A 135 -1.22 38.00 26.82
CA GLY A 135 -0.81 39.37 26.62
C GLY A 135 -1.96 40.35 26.89
N LYS A 136 -1.68 41.64 26.73
CA LYS A 136 -2.71 42.67 26.91
C LYS A 136 -3.75 42.61 25.78
N PRO A 137 -5.06 42.65 26.10
CA PRO A 137 -6.08 42.76 25.08
C PRO A 137 -6.00 44.10 24.35
N PHE A 138 -6.37 44.12 23.08
CA PHE A 138 -6.51 45.34 22.28
C PHE A 138 -7.76 45.25 21.40
N LEU A 139 -8.39 46.41 21.19
CA LEU A 139 -9.59 46.56 20.37
C LEU A 139 -9.19 47.14 19.01
N VAL A 140 -9.65 46.51 17.92
CA VAL A 140 -9.55 47.05 16.57
C VAL A 140 -10.94 47.46 16.10
N PRO A 141 -11.19 48.75 15.81
CA PRO A 141 -12.46 49.22 15.26
C PRO A 141 -12.81 48.53 13.94
N TYR A 142 -14.11 48.40 13.63
CA TYR A 142 -14.55 47.72 12.40
C TYR A 142 -14.02 48.42 11.15
N GLU A 143 -13.96 49.75 11.12
CA GLU A 143 -13.37 50.52 10.02
C GLU A 143 -11.88 50.21 9.78
N GLU A 144 -11.17 49.68 10.78
CA GLU A 144 -9.74 49.34 10.71
C GLU A 144 -9.48 47.83 10.61
N ARG A 145 -10.50 47.03 10.32
CA ARG A 145 -10.41 45.56 10.29
C ARG A 145 -9.26 45.02 9.42
N GLY A 146 -8.90 45.72 8.35
CA GLY A 146 -7.74 45.39 7.50
C GLY A 146 -6.41 45.32 8.24
N LYS A 147 -6.27 46.03 9.38
CA LYS A 147 -5.05 46.03 10.22
C LYS A 147 -4.93 44.80 11.13
N LEU A 148 -5.99 43.99 11.27
CA LEU A 148 -6.05 42.87 12.22
C LEU A 148 -4.86 41.91 12.08
N VAL A 149 -4.45 41.57 10.85
CA VAL A 149 -3.32 40.66 10.60
C VAL A 149 -2.05 41.20 11.24
N SER A 150 -1.71 42.47 10.97
CA SER A 150 -0.48 43.09 11.48
C SER A 150 -0.51 43.24 13.00
N VAL A 151 -1.63 43.69 13.57
CA VAL A 151 -1.72 43.90 15.03
C VAL A 151 -1.74 42.57 15.78
N ILE A 152 -2.47 41.56 15.30
CA ILE A 152 -2.47 40.21 15.90
C ILE A 152 -1.07 39.59 15.81
N TYR A 153 -0.45 39.59 14.63
CA TYR A 153 0.90 39.05 14.45
C TYR A 153 1.91 39.72 15.38
N LYS A 154 1.90 41.06 15.47
CA LYS A 154 2.75 41.84 16.39
C LYS A 154 2.49 41.47 17.85
N SER A 155 1.24 41.29 18.23
CA SER A 155 0.88 40.94 19.61
C SER A 155 1.34 39.53 20.01
N LEU A 156 1.23 38.55 19.10
CA LEU A 156 1.65 37.17 19.33
C LEU A 156 3.18 37.04 19.35
N SER A 157 3.86 37.68 18.41
CA SER A 157 5.33 37.74 18.37
C SER A 157 5.91 38.41 19.61
N HIS A 158 5.33 39.55 20.02
CA HIS A 158 5.71 40.23 21.26
C HIS A 158 5.54 39.32 22.48
N LEU A 159 4.41 38.62 22.58
CA LEU A 159 4.14 37.70 23.70
C LEU A 159 5.17 36.56 23.75
N LEU A 160 5.59 36.03 22.61
CA LEU A 160 6.65 35.02 22.57
C LEU A 160 8.00 35.58 23.02
N ASP A 161 8.42 36.72 22.47
CA ASP A 161 9.68 37.36 22.87
C ASP A 161 9.71 37.74 24.35
N GLU A 162 8.60 38.26 24.87
CA GLU A 162 8.45 38.57 26.27
C GLU A 162 8.51 37.30 27.13
N THR A 163 7.85 36.22 26.70
CA THR A 163 7.89 34.93 27.42
C THR A 163 9.32 34.38 27.49
N ILE A 164 10.05 34.37 26.37
CA ILE A 164 11.45 33.95 26.31
C ILE A 164 12.31 34.79 27.28
N ARG A 165 12.15 36.11 27.23
CA ARG A 165 12.90 37.06 28.06
C ARG A 165 12.60 36.92 29.55
N LEU A 166 11.32 36.98 29.93
CA LEU A 166 10.89 36.99 31.33
C LEU A 166 11.18 35.67 32.04
N HIS A 167 11.10 34.55 31.32
CA HIS A 167 11.37 33.23 31.87
C HIS A 167 12.82 32.77 31.64
N ARG A 168 13.70 33.69 31.20
CA ARG A 168 15.15 33.47 31.02
C ARG A 168 15.49 32.21 30.22
N LEU A 169 14.72 31.94 29.17
CA LEU A 169 14.97 30.79 28.31
C LEU A 169 16.21 31.05 27.46
N ILE A 170 17.02 30.02 27.21
CA ILE A 170 18.28 30.10 26.42
C ILE A 170 18.01 30.32 24.91
N LYS A 171 16.75 30.54 24.54
CA LYS A 171 16.27 30.70 23.17
C LYS A 171 16.62 32.08 22.62
N HIS A 172 17.05 32.13 21.37
CA HIS A 172 17.13 33.38 20.61
C HIS A 172 15.71 33.88 20.29
N SER A 173 15.55 35.20 20.29
CA SER A 173 14.35 35.83 19.74
C SER A 173 14.24 35.49 18.24
N PRO A 174 13.05 35.07 17.77
CA PRO A 174 12.79 34.91 16.35
C PRO A 174 13.04 36.24 15.62
N GLU A 175 13.46 36.14 14.37
CA GLU A 175 13.55 37.28 13.48
C GLU A 175 12.24 37.37 12.68
N TRP A 176 11.39 38.29 13.13
CA TRP A 176 10.05 38.50 12.60
C TRP A 176 10.06 39.31 11.30
N LYS A 177 9.18 38.96 10.37
CA LYS A 177 8.86 39.76 9.20
C LYS A 177 7.45 40.30 9.36
N PHE A 178 7.35 41.54 9.84
CA PHE A 178 6.05 42.13 10.14
C PHE A 178 5.30 42.47 8.85
N PRO A 179 4.05 42.00 8.68
CA PRO A 179 3.22 42.41 7.55
C PRO A 179 2.86 43.89 7.68
N SER A 180 2.75 44.57 6.53
CA SER A 180 2.40 46.00 6.47
C SER A 180 0.99 46.23 7.02
N GLU A 181 0.80 47.29 7.80
CA GLU A 181 -0.55 47.73 8.20
C GLU A 181 -1.37 48.24 7.01
N GLU A 182 -0.70 48.54 5.89
CA GLU A 182 -1.31 48.98 4.64
C GLU A 182 -1.52 47.83 3.63
N GLU A 183 -1.34 46.55 4.03
CA GLU A 183 -1.57 45.40 3.12
C GLU A 183 -3.02 45.36 2.62
N PHE A 184 -3.96 45.74 3.47
CA PHE A 184 -5.36 45.98 3.11
C PHE A 184 -5.64 47.47 3.22
N HIS A 185 -6.01 48.11 2.11
CA HIS A 185 -6.29 49.54 2.05
C HIS A 185 -7.68 49.90 2.58
N SER A 186 -8.58 48.93 2.71
CA SER A 186 -9.90 49.12 3.31
C SER A 186 -10.43 47.88 4.02
N GLU A 187 -11.35 48.08 4.97
CA GLU A 187 -12.15 47.00 5.57
C GLU A 187 -12.81 46.12 4.50
N SER A 188 -13.35 46.74 3.45
CA SER A 188 -14.04 46.05 2.35
C SER A 188 -13.14 45.01 1.68
N GLU A 189 -11.84 45.28 1.48
CA GLU A 189 -10.92 44.32 0.87
C GLU A 189 -10.74 43.07 1.75
N PHE A 190 -10.53 43.28 3.04
CA PHE A 190 -10.40 42.19 4.02
C PHE A 190 -11.70 41.37 4.10
N VAL A 191 -12.85 42.02 4.19
CA VAL A 191 -14.16 41.34 4.26
C VAL A 191 -14.41 40.52 3.00
N ARG A 192 -14.12 41.06 1.81
CA ARG A 192 -14.23 40.32 0.55
C ARG A 192 -13.28 39.12 0.50
N LEU A 193 -12.08 39.23 1.05
CA LEU A 193 -11.16 38.09 1.15
C LEU A 193 -11.66 37.02 2.13
N SER A 194 -12.30 37.43 3.23
CA SER A 194 -12.84 36.51 4.25
C SER A 194 -13.93 35.56 3.72
N GLU A 195 -14.58 35.93 2.61
CA GLU A 195 -15.53 35.08 1.89
C GLU A 195 -14.88 33.83 1.29
N TYR A 196 -13.56 33.83 1.04
CA TYR A 196 -12.85 32.67 0.50
C TYR A 196 -12.93 31.49 1.46
N ASP A 197 -13.50 30.35 1.06
CA ASP A 197 -13.47 29.08 1.80
C ASP A 197 -12.58 28.04 1.08
N PRO A 198 -11.60 27.41 1.77
CA PRO A 198 -10.83 26.30 1.22
C PRO A 198 -11.67 25.15 0.67
N ASN A 199 -12.88 24.94 1.19
CA ASN A 199 -13.81 23.89 0.79
C ASN A 199 -14.65 24.22 -0.45
N PHE A 200 -14.58 25.46 -0.96
CA PHE A 200 -15.24 25.81 -2.22
C PHE A 200 -14.75 24.93 -3.38
N THR A 201 -15.66 24.69 -4.33
CA THR A 201 -15.34 24.08 -5.63
C THR A 201 -14.37 24.95 -6.41
N LEU A 202 -13.70 24.35 -7.40
CA LEU A 202 -12.74 25.07 -8.25
C LEU A 202 -13.41 26.25 -8.98
N GLU A 203 -14.66 26.12 -9.39
CA GLU A 203 -15.43 27.18 -10.06
C GLU A 203 -15.76 28.34 -9.12
N GLU A 204 -16.24 28.05 -7.91
CA GLU A 204 -16.52 29.04 -6.86
C GLU A 204 -15.25 29.82 -6.49
N LYS A 205 -14.13 29.13 -6.29
CA LYS A 205 -12.83 29.77 -6.02
C LYS A 205 -12.40 30.69 -7.16
N ASN A 206 -12.51 30.23 -8.41
CA ASN A 206 -12.18 31.05 -9.58
C ASN A 206 -13.08 32.26 -9.74
N SER A 207 -14.39 32.13 -9.46
CA SER A 207 -15.34 33.23 -9.52
C SER A 207 -15.00 34.30 -8.48
N LEU A 208 -14.76 33.89 -7.23
CA LEU A 208 -14.36 34.79 -6.16
C LEU A 208 -13.04 35.50 -6.47
N PHE A 209 -12.00 34.78 -6.89
CA PHE A 209 -10.69 35.40 -7.12
C PHE A 209 -10.61 36.33 -8.32
N LYS A 210 -11.55 36.24 -9.27
CA LYS A 210 -11.69 37.22 -10.37
C LYS A 210 -12.17 38.58 -9.89
N SER A 211 -12.92 38.65 -8.78
CA SER A 211 -13.43 39.91 -8.23
C SER A 211 -12.53 40.56 -7.18
N LEU A 212 -11.43 39.89 -6.79
CA LEU A 212 -10.45 40.40 -5.83
C LEU A 212 -9.23 40.98 -6.54
N GLU A 213 -9.08 42.30 -6.48
CA GLU A 213 -7.93 43.06 -6.99
C GLU A 213 -7.43 44.05 -5.92
N PHE A 214 -6.43 43.64 -5.14
CA PHE A 214 -5.73 44.48 -4.16
C PHE A 214 -4.32 43.92 -3.89
N PRO A 215 -3.35 44.74 -3.44
CA PRO A 215 -1.93 44.39 -3.41
C PRO A 215 -1.51 43.54 -2.20
N SER A 216 -2.25 42.47 -1.89
CA SER A 216 -1.85 41.49 -0.86
C SER A 216 -0.98 40.38 -1.44
N GLU A 217 0.14 40.07 -0.77
CA GLU A 217 0.98 38.91 -1.14
C GLU A 217 0.20 37.61 -0.90
N TYR A 218 -0.55 37.52 0.20
CA TYR A 218 -1.36 36.34 0.49
C TYR A 218 -2.42 36.08 -0.58
N LEU A 219 -3.08 37.13 -1.11
CA LEU A 219 -4.01 36.98 -2.23
C LEU A 219 -3.31 36.40 -3.47
N GLN A 220 -2.09 36.84 -3.78
CA GLN A 220 -1.29 36.26 -4.86
C GLN A 220 -0.93 34.80 -4.57
N PHE A 221 -0.52 34.50 -3.34
CA PHE A 221 -0.18 33.16 -2.88
C PHE A 221 -1.35 32.18 -3.03
N ILE A 222 -2.57 32.54 -2.60
CA ILE A 222 -3.74 31.65 -2.74
C ILE A 222 -4.19 31.49 -4.20
N LYS A 223 -4.05 32.52 -5.05
CA LYS A 223 -4.28 32.41 -6.51
C LYS A 223 -3.26 31.45 -7.16
N ILE A 224 -2.00 31.48 -6.72
CA ILE A 224 -0.96 30.54 -7.15
C ILE A 224 -1.28 29.13 -6.65
N LYS A 225 -1.65 28.97 -5.38
CA LYS A 225 -2.05 27.69 -4.78
C LYS A 225 -3.19 27.04 -5.57
N LEU A 226 -4.23 27.82 -5.91
CA LEU A 226 -5.33 27.36 -6.76
C LEU A 226 -4.84 26.94 -8.15
N SER A 227 -3.90 27.68 -8.74
CA SER A 227 -3.33 27.32 -10.04
C SER A 227 -2.54 26.01 -9.97
N LEU A 228 -1.86 25.73 -8.86
CA LEU A 228 -1.16 24.47 -8.61
C LEU A 228 -2.11 23.27 -8.46
N GLU A 229 -3.34 23.48 -7.97
CA GLU A 229 -4.36 22.42 -7.84
C GLU A 229 -4.75 21.79 -9.19
N LYS A 230 -4.56 22.51 -10.30
CA LYS A 230 -4.82 21.98 -11.66
C LYS A 230 -3.91 20.81 -12.04
N LYS A 231 -2.73 20.70 -11.42
CA LYS A 231 -1.78 19.59 -11.59
C LYS A 231 -1.45 19.22 -13.05
N THR A 232 -1.28 20.22 -13.92
CA THR A 232 -0.84 20.02 -15.32
C THR A 232 0.56 20.57 -15.56
N GLU A 233 1.37 19.90 -16.38
CA GLU A 233 2.76 20.30 -16.65
C GLU A 233 2.87 21.71 -17.26
N ASP A 234 2.01 22.03 -18.22
CA ASP A 234 2.01 23.35 -18.87
C ASP A 234 1.72 24.46 -17.86
N SER A 235 0.81 24.20 -16.91
CA SER A 235 0.53 25.15 -15.83
C SER A 235 1.75 25.35 -14.92
N PHE A 236 2.49 24.29 -14.57
CA PHE A 236 3.61 24.40 -13.64
C PHE A 236 4.80 25.16 -14.23
N LYS A 237 5.11 24.98 -15.51
CA LYS A 237 6.16 25.76 -16.17
C LYS A 237 5.82 27.25 -16.21
N GLU A 238 4.57 27.57 -16.55
CA GLU A 238 4.10 28.96 -16.58
C GLU A 238 4.08 29.58 -15.17
N ILE A 239 3.55 28.86 -14.19
CA ILE A 239 3.54 29.30 -12.78
C ILE A 239 4.97 29.57 -12.31
N TRP A 240 5.91 28.65 -12.54
CA TRP A 240 7.31 28.85 -12.13
C TRP A 240 7.96 30.03 -12.86
N ARG A 241 7.70 30.23 -14.15
CA ARG A 241 8.18 31.40 -14.90
C ARG A 241 7.71 32.71 -14.27
N ASN A 242 6.46 32.75 -13.83
CA ASN A 242 5.86 33.94 -13.21
C ASN A 242 6.31 34.14 -11.75
N VAL A 243 6.68 33.09 -11.04
CA VAL A 243 7.03 33.14 -9.61
C VAL A 243 8.54 33.24 -9.37
N GLY A 244 9.36 32.42 -10.05
CA GLY A 244 10.77 32.24 -9.73
C GLY A 244 11.60 33.53 -9.83
N GLY A 245 11.30 34.37 -10.83
CA GLY A 245 11.97 35.66 -11.04
C GLY A 245 11.31 36.85 -10.35
N ASN A 246 10.15 36.68 -9.71
CA ASN A 246 9.37 37.80 -9.20
C ASN A 246 9.95 38.33 -7.87
N SER A 247 10.40 39.58 -7.84
CA SER A 247 10.96 40.22 -6.64
C SER A 247 9.91 40.64 -5.61
N THR A 248 8.62 40.69 -5.97
CA THR A 248 7.54 41.09 -5.06
C THR A 248 7.06 39.94 -4.16
N LEU A 249 7.38 38.70 -4.53
CA LEU A 249 7.02 37.51 -3.76
C LEU A 249 8.10 37.15 -2.75
N SER A 250 7.70 36.77 -1.54
CA SER A 250 8.60 36.27 -0.53
C SER A 250 9.28 34.97 -0.98
N ALA A 251 10.48 34.73 -0.45
CA ALA A 251 11.17 33.47 -0.68
C ALA A 251 10.38 32.26 -0.14
N TYR A 252 9.48 32.44 0.83
CA TYR A 252 8.55 31.38 1.24
C TYR A 252 7.56 31.02 0.13
N THR A 253 6.95 32.02 -0.52
CA THR A 253 6.05 31.78 -1.66
C THR A 253 6.77 31.02 -2.79
N LYS A 254 8.01 31.42 -3.12
CA LYS A 254 8.83 30.73 -4.14
C LYS A 254 9.18 29.30 -3.72
N PHE A 255 9.59 29.11 -2.46
CA PHE A 255 9.85 27.81 -1.87
C PHE A 255 8.62 26.89 -1.99
N TYR A 256 7.44 27.38 -1.60
CA TYR A 256 6.20 26.61 -1.63
C TYR A 256 5.88 26.11 -3.03
N VAL A 257 5.98 27.00 -4.03
CA VAL A 257 5.74 26.66 -5.44
C VAL A 257 6.74 25.61 -5.93
N ALA A 258 8.03 25.83 -5.70
CA ALA A 258 9.07 24.89 -6.11
C ALA A 258 8.90 23.51 -5.46
N LYS A 259 8.59 23.46 -4.15
CA LYS A 259 8.31 22.21 -3.41
C LYS A 259 7.12 21.45 -4.02
N ASN A 260 6.00 22.12 -4.26
CA ASN A 260 4.80 21.47 -4.80
C ASN A 260 5.03 20.93 -6.23
N ILE A 261 5.75 21.67 -7.08
CA ILE A 261 6.11 21.20 -8.42
C ILE A 261 7.05 19.99 -8.34
N ALA A 262 8.02 20.00 -7.41
CA ALA A 262 8.91 18.87 -7.18
C ALA A 262 8.14 17.62 -6.73
N GLU A 263 7.24 17.74 -5.76
CA GLU A 263 6.40 16.64 -5.26
C GLU A 263 5.49 16.07 -6.36
N PHE A 264 4.97 16.92 -7.25
CA PHE A 264 4.21 16.47 -8.42
C PHE A 264 5.08 15.61 -9.36
N TYR A 265 6.27 16.07 -9.72
CA TYR A 265 7.16 15.30 -10.58
C TYR A 265 7.69 14.02 -9.91
N PHE A 266 7.85 14.03 -8.58
CA PHE A 266 8.18 12.83 -7.82
C PHE A 266 7.09 11.77 -7.97
N ALA A 267 5.82 12.15 -7.80
CA ALA A 267 4.68 11.25 -7.97
C ALA A 267 4.54 10.74 -9.42
N LYS A 268 5.01 11.51 -10.41
CA LYS A 268 5.09 11.09 -11.82
C LYS A 268 6.31 10.22 -12.13
N LYS A 269 7.19 9.96 -11.16
CA LYS A 269 8.47 9.24 -11.33
C LYS A 269 9.42 9.95 -12.30
N GLU A 270 9.30 11.27 -12.44
CA GLU A 270 10.22 12.12 -13.22
C GLU A 270 11.28 12.74 -12.30
N PHE A 271 12.26 11.92 -11.92
CA PHE A 271 13.23 12.27 -10.87
C PHE A 271 14.16 13.42 -11.27
N GLY A 272 14.51 13.56 -12.55
CA GLY A 272 15.32 14.69 -13.03
C GLY A 272 14.67 16.05 -12.76
N LYS A 273 13.39 16.21 -13.14
CA LYS A 273 12.63 17.44 -12.86
C LYS A 273 12.38 17.61 -11.37
N THR A 274 12.15 16.52 -10.63
CA THR A 274 12.01 16.57 -9.17
C THR A 274 13.24 17.21 -8.53
N ILE A 275 14.44 16.76 -8.91
CA ILE A 275 15.71 17.28 -8.38
C ILE A 275 15.89 18.76 -8.73
N GLU A 276 15.56 19.17 -9.96
CA GLU A 276 15.62 20.57 -10.40
C GLU A 276 14.78 21.49 -9.50
N TYR A 277 13.49 21.18 -9.34
CA TYR A 277 12.59 22.02 -8.55
C TYR A 277 12.84 21.91 -7.04
N ALA A 278 13.23 20.73 -6.54
CA ALA A 278 13.63 20.58 -5.14
C ALA A 278 14.92 21.36 -4.84
N ALA A 279 15.88 21.43 -5.76
CA ALA A 279 17.07 22.27 -5.62
C ALA A 279 16.72 23.77 -5.63
N ALA A 280 15.74 24.19 -6.44
CA ALA A 280 15.22 25.55 -6.40
C ALA A 280 14.58 25.86 -5.02
N ALA A 281 13.74 24.96 -4.49
CA ALA A 281 13.16 25.11 -3.16
C ALA A 281 14.25 25.18 -2.07
N ARG A 282 15.26 24.31 -2.14
CA ARG A 282 16.43 24.33 -1.23
C ARG A 282 17.08 25.72 -1.22
N LYS A 283 17.32 26.28 -2.39
CA LYS A 283 17.99 27.59 -2.56
C LYS A 283 17.19 28.73 -1.94
N GLU A 284 15.86 28.71 -2.04
CA GLU A 284 15.00 29.71 -1.41
C GLU A 284 15.08 29.66 0.14
N ARG A 285 15.16 28.46 0.73
CA ARG A 285 15.38 28.29 2.19
C ARG A 285 16.76 28.76 2.63
N GLU A 286 17.79 28.56 1.80
CA GLU A 286 19.14 29.07 2.04
C GLU A 286 19.20 30.60 1.97
N LEU A 287 18.52 31.21 0.99
CA LEU A 287 18.37 32.67 0.88
C LEU A 287 17.63 33.25 2.09
N LEU A 288 16.62 32.53 2.61
CA LEU A 288 15.94 32.87 3.85
C LEU A 288 16.83 32.69 5.09
N LYS A 289 18.02 32.07 4.99
CA LYS A 289 18.83 31.63 6.14
C LYS A 289 18.05 30.72 7.11
N SER A 290 17.06 29.99 6.59
CA SER A 290 16.16 29.09 7.32
C SER A 290 16.53 27.63 7.05
N VAL A 291 17.79 27.28 7.33
CA VAL A 291 18.35 25.93 7.09
C VAL A 291 18.16 24.98 8.28
N PHE A 292 18.04 25.51 9.50
CA PHE A 292 17.65 24.76 10.69
C PHE A 292 16.11 24.66 10.73
N HIS A 293 15.52 23.88 9.82
CA HIS A 293 14.06 23.80 9.67
C HIS A 293 13.63 22.45 9.11
N SER A 294 12.45 21.94 9.49
CA SER A 294 11.93 20.66 8.97
C SER A 294 11.78 20.68 7.46
N ASP A 295 11.20 21.75 6.91
CA ASP A 295 11.07 21.94 5.46
C ASP A 295 12.39 21.84 4.69
N TYR A 296 13.51 22.29 5.27
CA TYR A 296 14.82 22.13 4.64
C TYR A 296 15.23 20.65 4.64
N ALA A 297 14.99 19.92 5.75
CA ALA A 297 15.19 18.48 5.83
C ALA A 297 14.29 17.70 4.85
N ASP A 298 13.03 18.12 4.68
CA ASP A 298 12.06 17.52 3.75
C ASP A 298 12.57 17.62 2.30
N ILE A 299 13.11 18.78 1.91
CA ILE A 299 13.67 18.97 0.56
C ILE A 299 14.94 18.16 0.35
N LEU A 300 15.85 18.12 1.33
CA LEU A 300 17.05 17.27 1.24
C LEU A 300 16.65 15.79 1.11
N SER A 301 15.67 15.35 1.90
CA SER A 301 15.09 14.00 1.80
C SER A 301 14.52 13.76 0.40
N LEU A 302 13.73 14.69 -0.16
CA LEU A 302 13.15 14.56 -1.48
C LEU A 302 14.22 14.41 -2.58
N ILE A 303 15.26 15.25 -2.57
CA ILE A 303 16.38 15.15 -3.52
C ILE A 303 17.08 13.79 -3.38
N GLY A 304 17.39 13.39 -2.14
CA GLY A 304 18.03 12.11 -1.86
C GLY A 304 17.22 10.91 -2.35
N LYS A 305 15.91 10.89 -2.08
CA LYS A 305 14.98 9.86 -2.57
C LYS A 305 14.96 9.81 -4.10
N SER A 306 14.86 10.96 -4.76
CA SER A 306 14.88 11.05 -6.22
C SER A 306 16.17 10.53 -6.82
N LEU A 307 17.33 10.88 -6.26
CA LEU A 307 18.64 10.41 -6.72
C LEU A 307 18.77 8.90 -6.58
N VAL A 308 18.30 8.32 -5.47
CA VAL A 308 18.26 6.85 -5.30
C VAL A 308 17.42 6.18 -6.38
N LEU A 309 16.21 6.68 -6.61
CA LEU A 309 15.29 6.10 -7.60
C LEU A 309 15.76 6.32 -9.05
N ASP A 310 16.54 7.37 -9.31
CA ASP A 310 17.22 7.63 -10.58
C ASP A 310 18.53 6.81 -10.74
N GLY A 311 18.91 6.02 -9.74
CA GLY A 311 20.11 5.17 -9.75
C GLY A 311 21.42 5.86 -9.37
N LYS A 312 21.39 7.15 -9.00
CA LYS A 312 22.55 7.98 -8.58
C LYS A 312 22.81 7.85 -7.07
N LYS A 313 23.11 6.63 -6.64
CA LYS A 313 23.20 6.25 -5.21
C LYS A 313 24.28 6.99 -4.44
N GLU A 314 25.45 7.20 -5.05
CA GLU A 314 26.59 7.87 -4.42
C GLU A 314 26.28 9.35 -4.12
N GLU A 315 25.57 10.03 -5.02
CA GLU A 315 25.14 11.43 -4.82
C GLU A 315 24.05 11.51 -3.73
N ALA A 316 23.13 10.55 -3.72
CA ALA A 316 22.02 10.52 -2.76
C ALA A 316 22.46 10.43 -1.29
N VAL A 317 23.61 9.79 -1.02
CA VAL A 317 24.05 9.51 0.36
C VAL A 317 24.26 10.80 1.16
N TYR A 318 24.77 11.84 0.50
CA TYR A 318 24.98 13.14 1.11
C TYR A 318 23.64 13.75 1.57
N TYR A 319 22.64 13.75 0.69
CA TYR A 319 21.32 14.32 0.94
C TYR A 319 20.54 13.58 2.02
N LEU A 320 20.44 12.25 1.94
CA LEU A 320 19.70 11.45 2.92
C LEU A 320 20.36 11.45 4.30
N THR A 321 21.70 11.43 4.37
CA THR A 321 22.44 11.55 5.65
C THR A 321 22.20 12.93 6.28
N SER A 322 22.27 13.99 5.46
CA SER A 322 22.06 15.36 5.91
C SER A 322 20.65 15.58 6.44
N ALA A 323 19.63 15.12 5.69
CA ALA A 323 18.25 15.15 6.13
C ALA A 323 18.06 14.36 7.44
N ARG A 324 18.60 13.14 7.52
CA ARG A 324 18.52 12.29 8.72
C ARG A 324 19.12 12.97 9.94
N LYS A 325 20.29 13.61 9.79
CA LYS A 325 20.96 14.33 10.87
C LYS A 325 20.18 15.57 11.29
N LEU A 326 19.60 16.27 10.34
CA LEU A 326 18.77 17.44 10.63
C LEU A 326 17.49 17.03 11.37
N TYR A 327 16.80 15.97 10.94
CA TYR A 327 15.65 15.46 11.70
C TYR A 327 16.02 15.01 13.12
N GLU A 328 17.17 14.36 13.30
CA GLU A 328 17.66 13.98 14.63
C GLU A 328 17.84 15.22 15.50
N THR A 329 18.53 16.22 14.95
CA THR A 329 18.78 17.48 15.66
C THR A 329 17.47 18.20 15.96
N LEU A 330 16.52 18.22 15.04
CA LEU A 330 15.20 18.83 15.25
C LEU A 330 14.30 18.03 16.21
N GLY A 331 14.68 16.81 16.62
CA GLY A 331 13.84 15.93 17.45
C GLY A 331 12.63 15.35 16.70
N LEU A 332 12.74 15.17 15.39
CA LEU A 332 11.66 14.79 14.48
C LEU A 332 11.81 13.39 13.88
N LEU A 333 12.61 12.49 14.48
CA LEU A 333 12.83 11.14 13.95
C LEU A 333 11.59 10.25 13.86
N SER A 334 10.56 10.56 14.63
CA SER A 334 9.27 9.87 14.55
C SER A 334 8.28 10.55 13.60
N ASP A 335 8.66 11.64 12.94
CA ASP A 335 7.82 12.27 11.92
C ASP A 335 7.74 11.36 10.68
N PRO A 336 6.57 11.20 10.03
CA PRO A 336 6.42 10.31 8.88
C PRO A 336 7.43 10.56 7.75
N ILE A 337 7.75 11.82 7.45
CA ILE A 337 8.72 12.17 6.39
C ILE A 337 10.14 11.76 6.80
N SER A 338 10.47 11.88 8.09
CA SER A 338 11.75 11.44 8.65
C SER A 338 11.89 9.92 8.65
N VAL A 339 10.82 9.20 9.00
CA VAL A 339 10.77 7.73 8.98
C VAL A 339 10.96 7.23 7.56
N GLU A 340 10.33 7.86 6.57
CA GLU A 340 10.52 7.52 5.17
C GLU A 340 11.96 7.81 4.70
N ASN A 341 12.53 8.97 5.07
CA ASN A 341 13.95 9.26 4.80
C ASN A 341 14.86 8.17 5.36
N SER A 342 14.59 7.73 6.60
CA SER A 342 15.33 6.67 7.29
C SER A 342 15.22 5.33 6.56
N TYR A 343 14.05 5.02 5.97
CA TYR A 343 13.87 3.83 5.14
C TYR A 343 14.78 3.89 3.90
N PHE A 344 14.71 4.96 3.13
CA PHE A 344 15.59 5.15 1.96
C PHE A 344 17.06 5.13 2.35
N TYR A 345 17.42 5.78 3.47
CA TYR A 345 18.78 5.87 3.95
C TYR A 345 19.33 4.49 4.34
N GLY A 346 18.57 3.68 5.08
CA GLY A 346 18.97 2.33 5.47
C GLY A 346 19.20 1.41 4.28
N LEU A 347 18.33 1.47 3.26
CA LEU A 347 18.51 0.71 2.01
C LEU A 347 19.73 1.21 1.21
N LEU A 348 19.94 2.53 1.16
CA LEU A 348 21.07 3.11 0.47
C LEU A 348 22.40 2.72 1.12
N LEU A 349 22.48 2.74 2.45
CA LEU A 349 23.64 2.26 3.18
C LEU A 349 23.96 0.81 2.84
N TYR A 350 22.94 -0.05 2.81
CA TYR A 350 23.11 -1.44 2.40
C TYR A 350 23.64 -1.55 0.96
N ASP A 351 23.08 -0.80 0.01
CA ASP A 351 23.55 -0.79 -1.39
C ASP A 351 25.00 -0.30 -1.53
N LEU A 352 25.45 0.58 -0.63
CA LEU A 352 26.82 1.09 -0.55
C LEU A 352 27.73 0.19 0.31
N SER A 353 27.35 -1.08 0.48
CA SER A 353 28.10 -2.11 1.23
C SER A 353 28.27 -1.81 2.73
N GLN A 354 27.40 -0.99 3.32
CA GLN A 354 27.33 -0.70 4.76
C GLN A 354 26.17 -1.45 5.42
N ALA A 355 26.11 -2.77 5.21
CA ALA A 355 24.98 -3.62 5.60
C ALA A 355 24.64 -3.56 7.09
N GLU A 356 25.62 -3.47 7.99
CA GLU A 356 25.38 -3.35 9.44
C GLU A 356 24.64 -2.06 9.79
N LEU A 357 25.11 -0.91 9.28
CA LEU A 357 24.46 0.39 9.48
C LEU A 357 23.07 0.42 8.84
N GLY A 358 22.94 -0.12 7.63
CA GLY A 358 21.64 -0.28 6.96
C GLY A 358 20.66 -1.10 7.80
N SER A 359 21.11 -2.21 8.35
CA SER A 359 20.27 -3.07 9.21
C SER A 359 19.82 -2.36 10.49
N TYR A 360 20.72 -1.58 11.11
CA TYR A 360 20.39 -0.78 12.29
C TYR A 360 19.30 0.24 11.97
N GLU A 361 19.48 1.02 10.91
CA GLU A 361 18.52 2.05 10.52
C GLU A 361 17.13 1.45 10.18
N LEU A 362 17.10 0.40 9.35
CA LEU A 362 15.86 -0.28 8.95
C LEU A 362 15.15 -0.94 10.15
N SER A 363 15.90 -1.52 11.08
CA SER A 363 15.30 -2.13 12.29
C SER A 363 14.67 -1.08 13.21
N SER A 364 15.26 0.12 13.28
CA SER A 364 14.79 1.21 14.18
C SER A 364 13.42 1.78 13.78
N ILE A 365 13.06 1.64 12.50
CA ILE A 365 11.79 2.14 11.94
C ILE A 365 10.74 1.04 11.79
N ARG A 366 11.05 -0.21 12.13
CA ARG A 366 10.18 -1.37 11.88
C ARG A 366 8.78 -1.21 12.46
N ASP A 367 8.68 -0.74 13.70
CA ASP A 367 7.40 -0.58 14.39
C ASP A 367 6.56 0.60 13.89
N LYS A 368 7.09 1.40 12.95
CA LYS A 368 6.41 2.55 12.35
C LYS A 368 5.54 2.18 11.15
N PHE A 369 5.74 1.00 10.57
CA PHE A 369 4.99 0.53 9.40
C PHE A 369 3.96 -0.54 9.75
N ARG A 370 2.88 -0.59 8.96
CA ARG A 370 1.80 -1.58 9.04
C ARG A 370 1.41 -2.02 7.62
N GLY A 371 0.64 -3.10 7.51
CA GLY A 371 0.13 -3.57 6.22
C GLY A 371 1.25 -3.87 5.22
N ILE A 372 1.04 -3.51 3.95
CA ILE A 372 1.96 -3.85 2.85
C ILE A 372 3.36 -3.26 3.02
N ASP A 373 3.49 -2.04 3.54
CA ASP A 373 4.80 -1.39 3.73
C ASP A 373 5.66 -2.14 4.75
N SER A 374 5.03 -2.69 5.79
CA SER A 374 5.73 -3.56 6.76
C SER A 374 6.24 -4.84 6.11
N LEU A 375 5.55 -5.38 5.10
CA LEU A 375 6.02 -6.56 4.38
C LEU A 375 7.26 -6.25 3.56
N TYR A 376 7.27 -5.12 2.84
CA TYR A 376 8.45 -4.71 2.08
C TYR A 376 9.64 -4.41 2.99
N LEU A 377 9.41 -3.74 4.13
CA LEU A 377 10.46 -3.46 5.10
C LEU A 377 11.04 -4.75 5.69
N ASP A 378 10.19 -5.68 6.12
CA ASP A 378 10.63 -6.97 6.69
C ASP A 378 11.37 -7.82 5.64
N PHE A 379 10.92 -7.82 4.38
CA PHE A 379 11.66 -8.48 3.29
C PHE A 379 13.05 -7.88 3.11
N ASN A 380 13.14 -6.55 3.02
CA ASN A 380 14.40 -5.86 2.85
C ASN A 380 15.34 -6.11 4.03
N LEU A 381 14.86 -5.98 5.27
CA LEU A 381 15.65 -6.22 6.47
C LEU A 381 16.10 -7.69 6.55
N ALA A 382 15.22 -8.64 6.23
CA ALA A 382 15.57 -10.06 6.17
C ALA A 382 16.66 -10.33 5.12
N LYS A 383 16.63 -9.64 3.98
CA LYS A 383 17.67 -9.73 2.95
C LYS A 383 19.01 -9.21 3.47
N VAL A 384 19.01 -8.07 4.15
CA VAL A 384 20.23 -7.53 4.79
C VAL A 384 20.79 -8.52 5.81
N TYR A 385 19.93 -9.10 6.66
CA TYR A 385 20.36 -10.13 7.62
C TYR A 385 20.88 -11.41 6.95
N TYR A 386 20.26 -11.85 5.85
CA TYR A 386 20.75 -12.98 5.07
C TYR A 386 22.17 -12.73 4.54
N ASP A 387 22.43 -11.55 3.97
CA ASP A 387 23.75 -11.20 3.44
C ASP A 387 24.80 -10.99 4.55
N LEU A 388 24.37 -10.61 5.77
CA LEU A 388 25.21 -10.58 6.98
C LEU A 388 25.43 -11.96 7.62
N GLY A 389 24.87 -13.04 7.05
CA GLY A 389 24.96 -14.40 7.61
C GLY A 389 24.08 -14.66 8.83
N ARG A 390 23.14 -13.75 9.15
CA ARG A 390 22.19 -13.85 10.26
C ARG A 390 20.90 -14.56 9.84
N TYR A 391 21.03 -15.80 9.40
CA TYR A 391 19.93 -16.55 8.77
C TYR A 391 18.72 -16.77 9.68
N GLU A 392 18.92 -17.03 10.98
CA GLU A 392 17.82 -17.20 11.93
C GLU A 392 17.00 -15.91 12.13
N ALA A 393 17.67 -14.74 12.12
CA ALA A 393 16.98 -13.45 12.19
C ALA A 393 16.17 -13.19 10.91
N ALA A 394 16.72 -13.52 9.74
CA ALA A 394 16.01 -13.44 8.47
C ALA A 394 14.78 -14.38 8.45
N LEU A 395 14.94 -15.63 8.90
CA LEU A 395 13.83 -16.58 9.00
C LEU A 395 12.73 -16.08 9.93
N SER A 396 13.08 -15.52 11.09
CA SER A 396 12.10 -14.97 12.04
C SER A 396 11.27 -13.84 11.42
N LEU A 397 11.91 -12.92 10.69
CA LEU A 397 11.22 -11.84 9.97
C LEU A 397 10.26 -12.39 8.91
N LEU A 398 10.73 -13.31 8.07
CA LEU A 398 9.92 -13.88 6.98
C LEU A 398 8.75 -14.72 7.49
N GLN A 399 8.91 -15.41 8.62
CA GLN A 399 7.82 -16.13 9.28
C GLN A 399 6.76 -15.18 9.83
N ASN A 400 7.18 -14.07 10.46
CA ASN A 400 6.24 -13.04 10.94
C ASN A 400 5.51 -12.36 9.78
N GLN A 401 6.24 -12.03 8.72
CA GLN A 401 5.70 -11.47 7.50
C GLN A 401 4.64 -12.40 6.89
N ARG A 402 4.87 -13.72 6.88
CA ARG A 402 3.92 -14.71 6.34
C ARG A 402 2.58 -14.72 7.08
N LYS A 403 2.57 -14.56 8.40
CA LYS A 403 1.32 -14.45 9.17
C LYS A 403 0.49 -13.27 8.69
N ILE A 404 1.13 -12.13 8.44
CA ILE A 404 0.47 -10.94 7.90
C ILE A 404 -0.02 -11.21 6.47
N ILE A 405 0.82 -11.79 5.61
CA ILE A 405 0.47 -12.16 4.23
C ILE A 405 -0.80 -13.03 4.17
N MET A 406 -0.90 -14.03 5.05
CA MET A 406 -2.07 -14.92 5.11
C MET A 406 -3.30 -14.19 5.67
N ASN A 407 -3.13 -13.43 6.75
CA ASN A 407 -4.23 -12.71 7.40
C ASN A 407 -4.84 -11.62 6.50
N GLU A 408 -4.02 -10.93 5.72
CA GLU A 408 -4.43 -9.84 4.81
C GLU A 408 -4.80 -10.35 3.40
N GLY A 409 -4.63 -11.65 3.11
CA GLY A 409 -4.93 -12.21 1.79
C GLY A 409 -3.98 -11.71 0.69
N PHE A 410 -2.69 -11.60 1.01
CA PHE A 410 -1.62 -11.19 0.09
C PHE A 410 -0.77 -12.37 -0.38
N ALA A 411 -1.23 -13.62 -0.21
CA ALA A 411 -0.46 -14.82 -0.55
C ALA A 411 0.09 -14.82 -1.99
N ASN A 412 -0.65 -14.19 -2.90
CA ASN A 412 -0.35 -14.11 -4.34
C ASN A 412 0.25 -12.77 -4.77
N HIS A 413 0.63 -11.92 -3.80
CA HIS A 413 1.29 -10.66 -4.09
C HIS A 413 2.77 -10.90 -4.45
N ASP A 414 3.35 -10.05 -5.31
CA ASP A 414 4.74 -10.19 -5.76
C ASP A 414 5.73 -10.22 -4.56
N ILE A 415 5.49 -9.41 -3.52
CA ILE A 415 6.33 -9.41 -2.30
C ILE A 415 6.35 -10.77 -1.59
N SER A 416 5.23 -11.50 -1.60
CA SER A 416 5.14 -12.82 -0.99
C SER A 416 6.02 -13.82 -1.73
N LEU A 417 6.00 -13.78 -3.07
CA LEU A 417 6.83 -14.65 -3.92
C LEU A 417 8.32 -14.32 -3.84
N TYR A 418 8.70 -13.05 -3.73
CA TYR A 418 10.06 -12.65 -3.40
C TYR A 418 10.49 -13.18 -2.02
N SER A 419 9.62 -13.02 -1.02
CA SER A 419 9.90 -13.45 0.34
C SER A 419 10.04 -14.97 0.45
N TYR A 420 9.31 -15.76 -0.35
CA TYR A 420 9.47 -17.21 -0.41
C TYR A 420 10.83 -17.64 -0.99
N ASN A 421 11.35 -16.92 -1.99
CA ASN A 421 12.71 -17.19 -2.48
C ASN A 421 13.76 -16.96 -1.40
N LEU A 422 13.68 -15.82 -0.70
CA LEU A 422 14.57 -15.49 0.40
C LEU A 422 14.43 -16.47 1.58
N TYR A 423 13.20 -16.90 1.88
CA TYR A 423 12.91 -17.88 2.91
C TYR A 423 13.57 -19.23 2.59
N ALA A 424 13.44 -19.72 1.36
CA ALA A 424 14.08 -20.95 0.93
C ALA A 424 15.61 -20.90 1.04
N ALA A 425 16.23 -19.80 0.61
CA ALA A 425 17.68 -19.65 0.76
C ALA A 425 18.12 -19.59 2.22
N SER A 426 17.37 -18.88 3.06
CA SER A 426 17.64 -18.79 4.51
C SER A 426 17.49 -20.16 5.19
N LEU A 427 16.47 -20.95 4.80
CA LEU A 427 16.29 -22.33 5.25
C LEU A 427 17.47 -23.21 4.85
N TYR A 428 17.92 -23.10 3.59
CA TYR A 428 19.07 -23.87 3.11
C TYR A 428 20.32 -23.58 3.94
N LYS A 429 20.62 -22.29 4.15
CA LYS A 429 21.77 -21.85 4.94
C LYS A 429 21.68 -22.26 6.42
N SER A 430 20.47 -22.50 6.90
CA SER A 430 20.19 -23.02 8.25
C SER A 430 20.09 -24.57 8.29
N GLY A 431 20.51 -25.27 7.23
CA GLY A 431 20.57 -26.74 7.18
C GLY A 431 19.29 -27.47 6.74
N LYS A 432 18.20 -26.74 6.44
CA LYS A 432 16.89 -27.31 6.06
C LYS A 432 16.76 -27.48 4.54
N TRP A 433 17.67 -28.24 3.95
CA TRP A 433 17.85 -28.31 2.49
C TRP A 433 16.66 -28.89 1.72
N SER A 434 16.01 -29.94 2.24
CA SER A 434 14.86 -30.57 1.58
C SER A 434 13.67 -29.61 1.48
N VAL A 435 13.42 -28.86 2.56
CA VAL A 435 12.36 -27.85 2.60
C VAL A 435 12.67 -26.71 1.62
N ALA A 436 13.90 -26.21 1.61
CA ALA A 436 14.33 -25.17 0.68
C ALA A 436 14.09 -25.58 -0.79
N LYS A 437 14.49 -26.80 -1.15
CA LYS A 437 14.25 -27.36 -2.49
C LYS A 437 12.76 -27.37 -2.84
N SER A 438 11.93 -27.89 -1.93
CA SER A 438 10.48 -27.99 -2.10
C SER A 438 9.82 -26.62 -2.29
N VAL A 439 10.29 -25.58 -1.59
CA VAL A 439 9.79 -24.21 -1.76
C VAL A 439 10.11 -23.68 -3.16
N TRP A 440 11.35 -23.84 -3.64
CA TRP A 440 11.70 -23.41 -4.99
C TRP A 440 10.97 -24.20 -6.08
N GLU A 441 10.82 -25.52 -5.92
CA GLU A 441 10.01 -26.33 -6.84
C GLU A 441 8.56 -25.84 -6.90
N SER A 442 7.97 -25.51 -5.75
CA SER A 442 6.61 -24.96 -5.67
C SER A 442 6.48 -23.62 -6.41
N LEU A 443 7.48 -22.74 -6.32
CA LEU A 443 7.52 -21.48 -7.07
C LEU A 443 7.67 -21.71 -8.58
N VAL A 444 8.41 -22.73 -9.00
CA VAL A 444 8.53 -23.11 -10.41
C VAL A 444 7.19 -23.66 -10.93
N THR A 445 6.52 -24.53 -10.16
CA THR A 445 5.23 -25.11 -10.57
C THR A 445 4.10 -24.07 -10.60
N ALA A 446 4.19 -23.01 -9.79
CA ALA A 446 3.18 -21.95 -9.72
C ALA A 446 2.93 -21.21 -11.05
N LYS A 447 3.82 -21.37 -12.03
CA LYS A 447 3.64 -20.84 -13.38
C LYS A 447 2.37 -21.32 -14.07
N SER A 448 1.90 -22.55 -13.79
CA SER A 448 0.67 -23.10 -14.37
C SER A 448 -0.61 -22.46 -13.82
N ILE A 449 -0.50 -21.69 -12.73
CA ILE A 449 -1.63 -21.04 -12.04
C ILE A 449 -1.64 -19.53 -12.30
N TYR A 450 -0.49 -18.86 -12.18
CA TYR A 450 -0.42 -17.40 -12.28
C TYR A 450 0.13 -16.88 -13.61
N GLY A 451 0.78 -17.73 -14.43
CA GLY A 451 1.53 -17.28 -15.61
C GLY A 451 2.73 -16.39 -15.23
N ILE A 452 3.54 -16.82 -14.26
CA ILE A 452 4.66 -16.04 -13.69
C ILE A 452 6.02 -16.30 -14.36
N GLU A 453 6.07 -16.96 -15.52
CA GLU A 453 7.35 -17.35 -16.16
C GLU A 453 8.29 -16.17 -16.42
N GLU A 454 7.71 -14.99 -16.71
CA GLU A 454 8.45 -13.75 -16.99
C GLU A 454 8.92 -13.01 -15.73
N LYS A 455 8.43 -13.39 -14.54
CA LYS A 455 8.67 -12.64 -13.30
C LYS A 455 10.03 -13.06 -12.68
N PRO A 456 10.80 -12.12 -12.09
CA PRO A 456 12.16 -12.41 -11.60
C PRO A 456 12.23 -13.55 -10.58
N TYR A 457 11.29 -13.59 -9.62
CA TYR A 457 11.26 -14.63 -8.59
C TYR A 457 11.07 -16.06 -9.14
N HIS A 458 10.45 -16.24 -10.31
CA HIS A 458 10.37 -17.55 -10.96
C HIS A 458 11.75 -17.98 -11.50
N ARG A 459 12.45 -17.05 -12.16
CA ARG A 459 13.80 -17.27 -12.69
C ARG A 459 14.81 -17.51 -11.57
N TYR A 460 14.68 -16.81 -10.46
CA TYR A 460 15.52 -17.02 -9.27
C TYR A 460 15.35 -18.43 -8.71
N ALA A 461 14.11 -18.93 -8.62
CA ALA A 461 13.85 -20.30 -8.19
C ALA A 461 14.50 -21.34 -9.14
N LEU A 462 14.37 -21.15 -10.46
CA LEU A 462 15.05 -22.01 -11.46
C LEU A 462 16.57 -21.99 -11.29
N TYR A 463 17.16 -20.81 -11.15
CA TYR A 463 18.60 -20.65 -10.93
C TYR A 463 19.04 -21.34 -9.64
N ASN A 464 18.31 -21.15 -8.55
CA ASN A 464 18.62 -21.74 -7.25
C ASN A 464 18.52 -23.27 -7.26
N LEU A 465 17.54 -23.84 -7.98
CA LEU A 465 17.44 -25.28 -8.20
C LEU A 465 18.59 -25.83 -9.06
N ALA A 466 19.06 -25.07 -10.05
CA ALA A 466 20.23 -25.43 -10.84
C ALA A 466 21.51 -25.43 -9.98
N VAL A 467 21.71 -24.41 -9.13
CA VAL A 467 22.82 -24.36 -8.17
C VAL A 467 22.77 -25.56 -7.23
N LEU A 468 21.60 -25.85 -6.65
CA LEU A 468 21.42 -26.99 -5.76
C LEU A 468 21.75 -28.32 -6.45
N SER A 469 21.28 -28.51 -7.69
CA SER A 469 21.52 -29.73 -8.48
C SER A 469 23.00 -29.90 -8.82
N LYS A 470 23.70 -28.79 -9.13
CA LYS A 470 25.14 -28.77 -9.38
C LYS A 470 25.94 -29.17 -8.14
N LEU A 471 25.60 -28.61 -6.97
CA LEU A 471 26.23 -28.98 -5.69
C LEU A 471 26.01 -30.45 -5.31
N ARG A 472 24.98 -31.10 -5.86
CA ARG A 472 24.67 -32.53 -5.68
C ARG A 472 25.23 -33.42 -6.80
N ASN A 473 26.02 -32.87 -7.73
CA ASN A 473 26.54 -33.57 -8.91
C ASN A 473 25.46 -34.19 -9.82
N ASN A 474 24.26 -33.60 -9.89
CA ASN A 474 23.21 -34.01 -10.82
C ASN A 474 23.22 -33.13 -12.08
N LEU A 475 24.00 -33.53 -13.09
CA LEU A 475 24.22 -32.76 -14.31
C LEU A 475 22.94 -32.57 -15.14
N GLU A 476 22.11 -33.60 -15.26
CA GLU A 476 20.88 -33.57 -16.06
C GLU A 476 19.87 -32.54 -15.52
N GLN A 477 19.61 -32.57 -14.21
CA GLN A 477 18.71 -31.59 -13.57
C GLN A 477 19.29 -30.18 -13.62
N THR A 478 20.60 -30.04 -13.42
CA THR A 478 21.29 -28.76 -13.53
C THR A 478 21.09 -28.14 -14.90
N GLU A 479 21.32 -28.91 -15.96
CA GLU A 479 21.18 -28.45 -17.34
C GLU A 479 19.72 -28.10 -17.68
N SER A 480 18.76 -28.92 -17.22
CA SER A 480 17.33 -28.68 -17.40
C SER A 480 16.86 -27.36 -16.78
N TYR A 481 17.20 -27.10 -15.52
CA TYR A 481 16.81 -25.87 -14.83
C TYR A 481 17.55 -24.65 -15.38
N TYR A 482 18.86 -24.77 -15.64
CA TYR A 482 19.68 -23.65 -16.11
C TYR A 482 19.30 -23.22 -17.54
N LYS A 483 18.99 -24.16 -18.45
CA LYS A 483 18.47 -23.82 -19.78
C LYS A 483 17.17 -23.04 -19.72
N GLN A 484 16.26 -23.41 -18.82
CA GLN A 484 15.01 -22.67 -18.60
C GLN A 484 15.28 -21.27 -18.05
N TYR A 485 16.16 -21.14 -17.06
CA TYR A 485 16.59 -19.85 -16.52
C TYR A 485 17.18 -18.95 -17.61
N VAL A 486 18.09 -19.46 -18.44
CA VAL A 486 18.71 -18.71 -19.55
C VAL A 486 17.66 -18.26 -20.57
N ARG A 487 16.74 -19.16 -20.95
CA ARG A 487 15.66 -18.85 -21.92
C ARG A 487 14.77 -17.71 -21.48
N LEU A 488 14.47 -17.64 -20.17
CA LEU A 488 13.55 -16.66 -19.59
C LEU A 488 14.24 -15.38 -19.09
N SER A 489 15.58 -15.35 -19.07
CA SER A 489 16.35 -14.24 -18.52
C SER A 489 16.80 -13.28 -19.63
N PRO A 490 16.66 -11.96 -19.46
CA PRO A 490 17.24 -10.97 -20.36
C PRO A 490 18.75 -11.20 -20.47
N TYR A 491 19.30 -11.04 -21.67
CA TYR A 491 20.70 -11.37 -21.97
C TYR A 491 21.69 -10.75 -20.96
N GLY A 492 21.51 -9.48 -20.59
CA GLY A 492 22.37 -8.78 -19.62
C GLY A 492 22.18 -9.16 -18.14
N GLN A 493 21.26 -10.08 -17.83
CA GLN A 493 20.97 -10.55 -16.46
C GLN A 493 21.32 -12.03 -16.26
N ILE A 494 21.82 -12.72 -17.28
CA ILE A 494 22.24 -14.12 -17.18
C ILE A 494 23.54 -14.19 -16.39
N VAL A 495 23.52 -14.99 -15.32
CA VAL A 495 24.69 -15.23 -14.47
C VAL A 495 25.12 -16.69 -14.59
N GLU A 496 26.42 -16.94 -14.62
CA GLU A 496 26.97 -18.30 -14.59
C GLU A 496 26.64 -19.01 -13.28
N LEU A 497 26.56 -20.34 -13.32
CA LEU A 497 26.34 -21.14 -12.12
C LEU A 497 27.60 -21.13 -11.23
N PRO A 498 27.52 -20.70 -9.96
CA PRO A 498 28.64 -20.73 -9.03
C PRO A 498 29.09 -22.16 -8.73
N SER A 499 30.28 -22.30 -8.16
CA SER A 499 30.74 -23.54 -7.51
C SER A 499 30.34 -23.62 -6.04
N THR A 500 29.83 -22.53 -5.48
CA THR A 500 29.41 -22.39 -4.07
C THR A 500 27.89 -22.28 -3.95
N ASP A 501 27.39 -22.36 -2.73
CA ASP A 501 25.97 -22.23 -2.37
C ASP A 501 25.49 -20.75 -2.35
N ARG A 502 25.81 -20.02 -3.42
CA ARG A 502 25.36 -18.66 -3.65
C ARG A 502 24.05 -18.68 -4.46
N PHE A 503 22.96 -18.36 -3.78
CA PHE A 503 21.62 -18.26 -4.37
C PHE A 503 21.31 -16.84 -4.85
N GLU A 504 20.43 -16.73 -5.84
CA GLU A 504 19.86 -15.47 -6.33
C GLU A 504 18.55 -15.18 -5.60
N ILE A 505 18.44 -13.99 -5.01
CA ILE A 505 17.34 -13.58 -4.12
C ILE A 505 16.70 -12.25 -4.55
N GLY A 506 17.23 -11.63 -5.62
CA GLY A 506 16.81 -10.31 -6.07
C GLY A 506 17.47 -9.19 -5.30
N LYS A 507 17.10 -7.95 -5.64
CA LYS A 507 17.59 -6.73 -4.99
C LYS A 507 16.62 -6.28 -3.89
N THR A 508 17.09 -5.39 -3.01
CA THR A 508 16.20 -4.62 -2.14
C THR A 508 15.20 -3.83 -2.98
N ILE A 509 14.02 -3.60 -2.41
CA ILE A 509 12.90 -2.92 -3.07
C ILE A 509 12.68 -1.59 -2.36
N TYR A 510 12.80 -0.48 -3.07
CA TYR A 510 12.65 0.86 -2.50
C TYR A 510 11.18 1.29 -2.41
N PRO A 511 10.80 2.12 -1.42
CA PRO A 511 9.47 2.73 -1.42
C PRO A 511 9.20 3.46 -2.73
N HIS A 512 7.92 3.55 -3.10
CA HIS A 512 7.44 4.08 -4.39
C HIS A 512 7.77 3.24 -5.64
N THR A 513 8.39 2.06 -5.48
CA THR A 513 8.59 1.12 -6.60
C THR A 513 7.61 -0.05 -6.61
N TRP A 514 6.70 -0.13 -5.64
CA TRP A 514 5.61 -1.11 -5.61
C TRP A 514 4.25 -0.44 -5.76
N GLU A 515 3.29 -1.20 -6.29
CA GLU A 515 1.91 -0.72 -6.47
C GLU A 515 1.11 -0.79 -5.16
N PRO A 516 0.19 0.17 -4.92
CA PRO A 516 -0.71 0.12 -3.77
C PRO A 516 -1.73 -1.00 -3.94
N ILE A 517 -2.21 -1.56 -2.82
CA ILE A 517 -3.18 -2.66 -2.83
C ILE A 517 -4.59 -2.13 -2.53
N SER A 518 -5.56 -2.53 -3.34
CA SER A 518 -6.98 -2.41 -2.98
C SER A 518 -7.37 -3.51 -1.97
N PRO A 519 -7.83 -3.17 -0.75
CA PRO A 519 -8.04 -4.14 0.33
C PRO A 519 -8.99 -5.30 0.01
N ASN A 520 -9.99 -5.06 -0.84
CA ASN A 520 -11.05 -6.02 -1.16
C ASN A 520 -11.01 -6.51 -2.62
N SER A 521 -9.90 -6.26 -3.33
CA SER A 521 -9.71 -6.75 -4.69
C SER A 521 -8.71 -7.89 -4.74
N PHE A 522 -8.80 -8.68 -5.80
CA PHE A 522 -7.74 -9.60 -6.19
C PHE A 522 -6.38 -8.87 -6.28
N THR A 523 -5.30 -9.58 -5.97
CA THR A 523 -3.94 -9.15 -6.33
C THR A 523 -3.80 -9.11 -7.85
N GLU A 524 -2.76 -8.43 -8.37
CA GLU A 524 -2.54 -8.32 -9.82
C GLU A 524 -2.48 -9.69 -10.52
N LEU A 525 -1.77 -10.66 -9.94
CA LEU A 525 -1.66 -12.01 -10.50
C LEU A 525 -3.01 -12.73 -10.52
N GLU A 526 -3.77 -12.62 -9.44
CA GLU A 526 -5.11 -13.21 -9.34
C GLU A 526 -6.08 -12.59 -10.34
N GLU A 527 -6.13 -11.26 -10.39
CA GLU A 527 -6.97 -10.53 -11.33
C GLU A 527 -6.63 -10.92 -12.76
N ARG A 528 -5.33 -10.94 -13.11
CA ARG A 528 -4.89 -11.33 -14.45
C ARG A 528 -5.34 -12.74 -14.81
N THR A 529 -5.19 -13.70 -13.89
CA THR A 529 -5.65 -15.08 -14.11
C THR A 529 -7.17 -15.15 -14.26
N ILE A 530 -7.94 -14.55 -13.36
CA ILE A 530 -9.41 -14.60 -13.41
C ILE A 530 -9.95 -13.89 -14.65
N ARG A 531 -9.48 -12.68 -14.93
CA ARG A 531 -9.82 -11.89 -16.13
C ARG A 531 -9.50 -12.66 -17.41
N SER A 532 -8.46 -13.50 -17.39
CA SER A 532 -8.10 -14.30 -18.56
C SER A 532 -9.22 -15.24 -19.00
N TYR A 533 -10.14 -15.67 -18.15
CA TYR A 533 -11.25 -16.55 -18.54
C TYR A 533 -12.47 -15.80 -19.08
N THR A 534 -12.73 -14.60 -18.54
CA THR A 534 -13.99 -13.85 -18.71
C THR A 534 -14.23 -13.34 -20.13
N GLY A 535 -15.50 -13.25 -20.53
CA GLY A 535 -15.95 -12.62 -21.79
C GLY A 535 -15.45 -13.29 -23.07
N ARG A 536 -15.02 -14.56 -23.02
CA ARG A 536 -14.47 -15.29 -24.17
C ARG A 536 -15.53 -15.94 -25.07
N TYR A 537 -16.79 -15.94 -24.66
CA TYR A 537 -17.85 -16.66 -25.38
C TYR A 537 -19.16 -15.88 -25.39
N LEU A 538 -19.72 -15.70 -26.58
CA LEU A 538 -21.01 -15.04 -26.78
C LEU A 538 -22.15 -16.04 -26.55
N PHE A 539 -22.76 -16.01 -25.37
CA PHE A 539 -23.86 -16.93 -25.03
C PHE A 539 -25.11 -16.68 -25.89
N ASN A 540 -25.49 -15.41 -26.06
CA ASN A 540 -26.65 -14.99 -26.84
C ASN A 540 -26.34 -15.06 -28.34
N GLY A 541 -26.51 -16.24 -28.94
CA GLY A 541 -26.23 -16.49 -30.36
C GLY A 541 -25.78 -17.92 -30.66
N GLN A 542 -25.65 -18.76 -29.64
CA GLN A 542 -25.17 -20.14 -29.77
C GLN A 542 -26.34 -21.11 -29.74
N ASP A 543 -26.21 -22.20 -30.50
CA ASP A 543 -27.20 -23.27 -30.52
C ASP A 543 -27.45 -23.82 -29.12
N GLU A 544 -28.71 -24.14 -28.81
CA GLU A 544 -29.12 -24.68 -27.51
C GLU A 544 -28.27 -25.88 -27.08
N GLU A 545 -27.92 -26.77 -28.01
CA GLU A 545 -27.07 -27.94 -27.73
C GLU A 545 -25.64 -27.56 -27.30
N ILE A 546 -25.10 -26.47 -27.85
CA ILE A 546 -23.77 -25.97 -27.48
C ILE A 546 -23.84 -25.27 -26.12
N ARG A 547 -24.94 -24.54 -25.84
CA ARG A 547 -25.18 -23.88 -24.56
C ARG A 547 -25.36 -24.88 -23.43
N ALA A 548 -26.19 -25.90 -23.63
CA ALA A 548 -26.48 -26.97 -22.67
C ALA A 548 -25.39 -28.04 -22.59
N ARG A 549 -24.33 -27.94 -23.41
CA ARG A 549 -23.37 -29.01 -23.66
C ARG A 549 -22.77 -29.51 -22.36
N THR A 550 -23.20 -30.68 -21.89
CA THR A 550 -22.71 -31.35 -20.69
C THR A 550 -22.68 -32.85 -20.98
N TYR A 551 -21.75 -33.56 -20.36
CA TYR A 551 -21.57 -35.00 -20.60
C TYR A 551 -20.96 -35.65 -19.36
N GLU A 552 -21.13 -36.97 -19.26
CA GLU A 552 -20.63 -37.75 -18.14
C GLU A 552 -19.11 -37.57 -17.99
N ASN A 553 -18.64 -37.46 -16.74
CA ASN A 553 -17.23 -37.30 -16.37
C ASN A 553 -16.54 -36.00 -16.83
N ARG A 554 -17.27 -35.01 -17.37
CA ARG A 554 -16.70 -33.73 -17.85
C ARG A 554 -15.92 -32.98 -16.76
N LEU A 555 -16.51 -32.83 -15.58
CA LEU A 555 -15.95 -32.06 -14.46
C LEU A 555 -15.50 -32.98 -13.30
N GLU A 556 -15.02 -34.18 -13.64
CA GLU A 556 -14.63 -35.21 -12.67
C GLU A 556 -13.47 -34.78 -11.78
N ASP A 557 -12.61 -33.89 -12.26
CA ASP A 557 -11.48 -33.39 -11.46
C ASP A 557 -11.94 -32.56 -10.25
N THR A 558 -13.12 -31.92 -10.32
CA THR A 558 -13.75 -31.32 -9.14
C THR A 558 -14.15 -32.39 -8.13
N ASN A 559 -14.70 -33.52 -8.61
CA ASN A 559 -15.13 -34.62 -7.73
C ASN A 559 -13.93 -35.27 -7.05
N LEU A 560 -12.84 -35.50 -7.78
CA LEU A 560 -11.59 -36.03 -7.22
C LEU A 560 -11.02 -35.10 -6.14
N PHE A 561 -11.00 -33.78 -6.40
CA PHE A 561 -10.59 -32.81 -5.39
C PHE A 561 -11.46 -32.90 -4.13
N LEU A 562 -12.79 -32.96 -4.30
CA LEU A 562 -13.73 -33.03 -3.19
C LEU A 562 -13.63 -34.37 -2.44
N ASP A 563 -13.35 -35.47 -3.12
CA ASP A 563 -13.15 -36.78 -2.49
C ASP A 563 -11.93 -36.74 -1.57
N ASP A 564 -10.80 -36.23 -2.07
CA ASP A 564 -9.60 -36.01 -1.27
C ASP A 564 -9.89 -35.05 -0.11
N LEU A 565 -10.59 -33.93 -0.35
CA LEU A 565 -10.89 -32.95 0.68
C LEU A 565 -11.80 -33.51 1.78
N LEU A 566 -12.79 -34.35 1.44
CA LEU A 566 -13.89 -34.73 2.34
C LEU A 566 -13.78 -36.15 2.90
N ASN A 567 -12.86 -36.95 2.39
CA ASN A 567 -12.59 -38.29 2.91
C ASN A 567 -11.69 -38.20 4.16
N ALA A 568 -12.24 -38.50 5.33
CA ALA A 568 -11.50 -38.45 6.60
C ALA A 568 -10.27 -39.38 6.63
N ASN A 569 -10.28 -40.46 5.84
CA ASN A 569 -9.20 -41.43 5.76
C ASN A 569 -8.19 -41.14 4.63
N ALA A 570 -8.39 -40.07 3.84
CA ALA A 570 -7.46 -39.72 2.77
C ALA A 570 -6.10 -39.30 3.33
N PHE A 571 -5.02 -39.83 2.74
CA PHE A 571 -3.67 -39.38 3.03
C PHE A 571 -3.42 -38.04 2.35
N LEU A 572 -3.47 -36.96 3.13
CA LEU A 572 -3.39 -35.61 2.60
C LEU A 572 -1.97 -35.04 2.65
N SER A 573 -1.61 -34.31 1.60
CA SER A 573 -0.51 -33.36 1.68
C SER A 573 -0.78 -32.30 2.76
N LYS A 574 0.28 -31.72 3.33
CA LYS A 574 0.15 -30.68 4.35
C LYS A 574 -0.72 -29.48 3.90
N PRO A 575 -0.60 -28.99 2.64
CA PRO A 575 -1.49 -27.94 2.12
C PRO A 575 -2.96 -28.34 2.13
N MET A 576 -3.29 -29.57 1.68
CA MET A 576 -4.68 -30.05 1.64
C MET A 576 -5.25 -30.24 3.06
N SER A 577 -4.44 -30.75 4.00
CA SER A 577 -4.83 -30.86 5.40
C SER A 577 -5.14 -29.49 6.01
N THR A 578 -4.32 -28.48 5.70
CA THR A 578 -4.54 -27.10 6.17
C THR A 578 -5.77 -26.47 5.53
N LEU A 579 -6.01 -26.72 4.24
CA LEU A 579 -7.23 -26.27 3.55
C LEU A 579 -8.48 -26.89 4.19
N ARG A 580 -8.48 -28.20 4.43
CA ARG A 580 -9.57 -28.90 5.12
C ARG A 580 -9.85 -28.27 6.49
N LYS A 581 -8.82 -28.05 7.30
CA LYS A 581 -8.96 -27.39 8.61
C LYS A 581 -9.52 -25.97 8.47
N THR A 582 -9.07 -25.20 7.49
CA THR A 582 -9.57 -23.83 7.23
C THR A 582 -11.06 -23.84 6.85
N LEU A 583 -11.51 -24.83 6.09
CA LEU A 583 -12.89 -24.94 5.64
C LEU A 583 -13.85 -25.51 6.70
N PHE A 584 -13.40 -26.42 7.57
CA PHE A 584 -14.28 -27.21 8.43
C PHE A 584 -13.94 -27.21 9.93
N GLY A 585 -12.78 -26.66 10.32
CA GLY A 585 -12.28 -26.73 11.70
C GLY A 585 -11.74 -28.11 12.07
N ASP A 586 -11.73 -28.41 13.38
CA ASP A 586 -11.15 -29.65 13.94
C ASP A 586 -12.15 -30.83 14.04
N LEU A 587 -13.43 -30.59 13.76
CA LEU A 587 -14.47 -31.62 13.85
C LEU A 587 -14.75 -32.23 12.47
N ASN A 588 -14.78 -33.57 12.37
CA ASN A 588 -15.07 -34.33 11.13
C ASN A 588 -16.54 -34.24 10.68
N ARG A 589 -17.14 -33.04 10.69
CA ARG A 589 -18.54 -32.80 10.32
C ARG A 589 -18.76 -32.69 8.81
N PHE A 590 -17.74 -32.96 8.00
CA PHE A 590 -17.72 -32.77 6.55
C PHE A 590 -17.81 -34.06 5.73
N GLU A 591 -17.74 -35.23 6.37
CA GLU A 591 -17.77 -36.52 5.66
C GLU A 591 -19.02 -36.66 4.78
N LYS A 592 -18.84 -37.21 3.57
CA LYS A 592 -19.87 -37.32 2.52
C LYS A 592 -20.55 -35.97 2.19
N GLY A 593 -19.94 -34.86 2.56
CA GLY A 593 -20.42 -33.50 2.31
C GLY A 593 -21.42 -32.95 3.32
N ASN A 594 -21.49 -33.51 4.53
CA ASN A 594 -22.30 -32.93 5.60
C ASN A 594 -21.90 -31.48 5.90
N GLN A 595 -22.87 -30.64 6.27
CA GLN A 595 -22.68 -29.19 6.52
C GLN A 595 -22.15 -28.40 5.32
N ILE A 596 -22.34 -28.90 4.10
CA ILE A 596 -21.94 -28.22 2.86
C ILE A 596 -23.17 -27.90 2.01
N VAL A 597 -23.19 -26.67 1.49
CA VAL A 597 -24.08 -26.28 0.40
C VAL A 597 -23.24 -26.07 -0.84
N PHE A 598 -23.52 -26.87 -1.88
CA PHE A 598 -22.83 -26.83 -3.16
C PHE A 598 -23.69 -26.08 -4.18
N PHE A 599 -23.18 -25.01 -4.76
CA PHE A 599 -23.81 -24.27 -5.85
C PHE A 599 -23.11 -24.63 -7.16
N ASP A 600 -23.89 -25.06 -8.15
CA ASP A 600 -23.42 -25.29 -9.51
C ASP A 600 -24.03 -24.21 -10.41
N ILE A 601 -23.20 -23.25 -10.84
CA ILE A 601 -23.61 -22.16 -11.74
C ILE A 601 -23.35 -22.63 -13.17
N GLY A 602 -24.40 -22.66 -13.99
CA GLY A 602 -24.25 -23.02 -15.38
C GLY A 602 -25.60 -23.21 -16.07
N PRO A 603 -25.60 -23.49 -17.37
CA PRO A 603 -26.79 -23.78 -18.17
C PRO A 603 -27.03 -25.30 -18.36
N ALA A 604 -26.54 -26.17 -17.47
CA ALA A 604 -26.50 -27.62 -17.74
C ALA A 604 -27.85 -28.32 -17.52
N LEU A 605 -28.81 -27.65 -16.89
CA LEU A 605 -30.09 -28.23 -16.49
C LEU A 605 -30.98 -28.61 -17.67
N ASN A 606 -30.96 -27.87 -18.77
CA ASN A 606 -31.87 -28.08 -19.90
C ASN A 606 -31.40 -29.12 -20.93
N HIS A 607 -30.29 -29.83 -20.69
CA HIS A 607 -29.80 -30.85 -21.62
C HIS A 607 -30.89 -31.92 -21.88
N PRO A 608 -31.20 -32.25 -23.15
CA PRO A 608 -32.37 -33.07 -23.50
C PRO A 608 -32.30 -34.51 -22.98
N GLU A 609 -31.08 -35.09 -22.91
CA GLU A 609 -30.87 -36.47 -22.47
C GLU A 609 -30.30 -36.62 -21.04
N TYR A 610 -29.54 -35.62 -20.58
CA TYR A 610 -28.72 -35.68 -19.38
C TYR A 610 -28.85 -34.40 -18.53
N PRO A 611 -30.09 -34.00 -18.14
CA PRO A 611 -30.33 -32.74 -17.44
C PRO A 611 -29.53 -32.66 -16.13
N GLY A 612 -28.65 -31.67 -16.01
CA GLY A 612 -27.85 -31.43 -14.81
C GLY A 612 -26.87 -32.56 -14.45
N VAL A 613 -26.39 -33.36 -15.42
CA VAL A 613 -25.60 -34.58 -15.17
C VAL A 613 -24.36 -34.36 -14.30
N THR A 614 -23.67 -33.22 -14.45
CA THR A 614 -22.49 -32.86 -13.66
C THR A 614 -22.84 -32.52 -12.21
N SER A 615 -24.01 -31.95 -11.95
CA SER A 615 -24.50 -31.65 -10.59
C SER A 615 -25.05 -32.93 -9.94
N LEU A 616 -25.69 -33.78 -10.75
CA LEU A 616 -26.19 -35.10 -10.33
C LEU A 616 -25.05 -36.00 -9.85
N ALA A 617 -23.90 -35.98 -10.55
CA ALA A 617 -22.71 -36.72 -10.16
C ALA A 617 -22.24 -36.32 -8.74
N VAL A 618 -22.19 -35.01 -8.45
CA VAL A 618 -21.85 -34.48 -7.11
C VAL A 618 -22.89 -34.93 -6.08
N ALA A 619 -24.18 -34.78 -6.38
CA ALA A 619 -25.27 -35.16 -5.47
C ALA A 619 -25.27 -36.66 -5.13
N LYS A 620 -24.90 -37.51 -6.10
CA LYS A 620 -24.76 -38.96 -5.93
C LYS A 620 -23.54 -39.33 -5.10
N HIS A 621 -22.38 -38.74 -5.40
CA HIS A 621 -21.11 -39.05 -4.70
C HIS A 621 -21.11 -38.54 -3.26
N PHE A 622 -21.66 -37.34 -3.03
CA PHE A 622 -21.68 -36.67 -1.73
C PHE A 622 -23.11 -36.50 -1.20
N SER A 623 -23.72 -37.61 -0.80
CA SER A 623 -25.12 -37.68 -0.32
C SER A 623 -25.47 -36.75 0.85
N GLY A 624 -24.48 -36.25 1.61
CA GLY A 624 -24.69 -35.30 2.71
C GLY A 624 -24.69 -33.82 2.28
N MET A 625 -24.30 -33.50 1.04
CA MET A 625 -24.33 -32.13 0.52
C MET A 625 -25.72 -31.71 0.10
N GLU A 626 -26.10 -30.46 0.35
CA GLU A 626 -27.22 -29.82 -0.34
C GLU A 626 -26.72 -29.23 -1.66
N VAL A 627 -27.16 -29.79 -2.79
CA VAL A 627 -26.72 -29.40 -4.13
C VAL A 627 -27.75 -28.48 -4.78
N VAL A 628 -27.37 -27.25 -5.07
CA VAL A 628 -28.19 -26.21 -5.68
C VAL A 628 -27.72 -25.97 -7.11
N LEU A 629 -28.56 -26.31 -8.09
CA LEU A 629 -28.35 -25.93 -9.48
C LEU A 629 -28.79 -24.47 -9.64
N TRP A 630 -27.84 -23.57 -9.84
CA TRP A 630 -28.07 -22.14 -10.03
C TRP A 630 -28.02 -21.83 -11.53
N GLU A 631 -29.21 -21.77 -12.12
CA GLU A 631 -29.41 -21.83 -13.57
C GLU A 631 -30.12 -20.57 -14.07
N LEU A 632 -29.76 -20.13 -15.28
CA LEU A 632 -30.37 -18.96 -15.92
C LEU A 632 -31.90 -19.18 -16.08
N PRO A 633 -32.74 -18.15 -15.86
CA PRO A 633 -34.19 -18.30 -15.95
C PRO A 633 -34.67 -18.89 -17.30
N GLY A 634 -34.04 -18.49 -18.40
CA GLY A 634 -34.35 -19.05 -19.72
C GLY A 634 -34.01 -20.54 -19.86
N GLU A 635 -32.94 -21.01 -19.21
CA GLU A 635 -32.55 -22.43 -19.24
C GLU A 635 -33.46 -23.27 -18.34
N VAL A 636 -33.89 -22.73 -17.19
CA VAL A 636 -34.93 -23.34 -16.34
C VAL A 636 -36.25 -23.47 -17.11
N ASP A 637 -36.67 -22.44 -17.84
CA ASP A 637 -37.87 -22.49 -18.69
C ASP A 637 -37.77 -23.59 -19.77
N LEU A 638 -36.61 -23.70 -20.42
CA LEU A 638 -36.36 -24.76 -21.42
C LEU A 638 -36.39 -26.14 -20.78
N PHE A 639 -35.80 -26.32 -19.60
CA PHE A 639 -35.88 -27.56 -18.84
C PHE A 639 -37.34 -27.93 -18.54
N LEU A 640 -38.13 -27.00 -18.01
CA LEU A 640 -39.53 -27.24 -17.68
C LEU A 640 -40.38 -27.56 -18.90
N LYS A 641 -40.10 -26.96 -20.07
CA LYS A 641 -40.89 -27.14 -21.30
C LYS A 641 -40.46 -28.34 -22.15
N LYS A 642 -39.16 -28.56 -22.36
CA LYS A 642 -38.63 -29.49 -23.37
C LYS A 642 -38.14 -30.83 -22.82
N VAL A 643 -37.64 -30.89 -21.58
CA VAL A 643 -37.09 -32.14 -21.02
C VAL A 643 -38.22 -33.11 -20.65
N LYS A 644 -38.05 -34.39 -21.02
CA LYS A 644 -39.05 -35.45 -20.78
C LYS A 644 -39.34 -35.62 -19.29
N PRO A 645 -40.61 -35.85 -18.87
CA PRO A 645 -40.97 -36.03 -17.47
C PRO A 645 -40.13 -37.07 -16.73
N GLU A 646 -39.88 -38.23 -17.36
CA GLU A 646 -39.08 -39.33 -16.79
C GLU A 646 -37.66 -38.89 -16.39
N LEU A 647 -37.04 -38.01 -17.18
CA LEU A 647 -35.70 -37.49 -16.90
C LEU A 647 -35.71 -36.44 -15.78
N LYS A 648 -36.80 -35.66 -15.68
CA LYS A 648 -37.01 -34.74 -14.55
C LYS A 648 -37.20 -35.52 -13.26
N ASP A 649 -38.01 -36.58 -13.29
CA ASP A 649 -38.27 -37.43 -12.13
C ASP A 649 -36.99 -38.11 -11.65
N ARG A 650 -36.09 -38.51 -12.57
CA ARG A 650 -34.76 -39.02 -12.23
C ARG A 650 -33.91 -37.98 -11.48
N LEU A 651 -33.93 -36.72 -11.92
CA LEU A 651 -33.23 -35.63 -11.22
C LEU A 651 -33.87 -35.36 -9.85
N TYR A 652 -35.21 -35.34 -9.80
CA TYR A 652 -35.97 -35.09 -8.59
C TYR A 652 -35.91 -36.25 -7.59
N ALA A 653 -35.59 -37.47 -8.00
CA ALA A 653 -35.42 -38.59 -7.08
C ALA A 653 -34.32 -38.37 -6.04
N PHE A 654 -33.37 -37.46 -6.29
CA PHE A 654 -32.31 -37.09 -5.35
C PHE A 654 -32.83 -36.06 -4.34
N PRO A 655 -32.96 -36.41 -3.04
CA PRO A 655 -33.60 -35.55 -2.03
C PRO A 655 -32.76 -34.31 -1.71
N ASN A 656 -31.47 -34.35 -2.01
CA ASN A 656 -30.50 -33.30 -1.72
C ASN A 656 -30.31 -32.29 -2.86
N ILE A 657 -31.06 -32.42 -3.96
CA ILE A 657 -31.04 -31.45 -5.08
C ILE A 657 -32.03 -30.29 -4.86
N ARG A 658 -31.65 -29.08 -5.25
CA ARG A 658 -32.49 -27.89 -5.38
C ARG A 658 -32.20 -27.20 -6.72
N ILE A 659 -33.15 -26.43 -7.22
CA ILE A 659 -32.99 -25.63 -8.45
C ILE A 659 -33.36 -24.19 -8.12
N LEU A 660 -32.40 -23.28 -8.38
CA LEU A 660 -32.50 -21.83 -8.20
C LEU A 660 -32.41 -21.16 -9.58
N SER A 661 -33.45 -20.44 -9.96
CA SER A 661 -33.57 -19.71 -11.23
C SER A 661 -33.06 -18.28 -11.09
N ALA A 662 -31.86 -17.99 -11.60
CA ALA A 662 -31.25 -16.65 -11.58
C ALA A 662 -29.98 -16.54 -12.45
N ASP A 663 -29.46 -15.32 -12.60
CA ASP A 663 -28.41 -14.97 -13.57
C ASP A 663 -26.97 -15.38 -13.21
N GLY A 664 -26.74 -15.86 -11.98
CA GLY A 664 -25.43 -16.32 -11.52
C GLY A 664 -24.45 -15.22 -11.11
N VAL A 665 -24.76 -13.94 -11.36
CA VAL A 665 -23.88 -12.78 -11.07
C VAL A 665 -24.59 -11.61 -10.36
N GLY A 666 -25.91 -11.69 -10.21
CA GLY A 666 -26.71 -10.70 -9.48
C GLY A 666 -26.47 -10.73 -7.98
N GLU A 667 -27.13 -9.83 -7.24
CA GLU A 667 -26.98 -9.75 -5.79
C GLU A 667 -27.45 -11.03 -5.10
N PHE A 668 -26.50 -11.76 -4.50
CA PHE A 668 -26.68 -13.11 -3.99
C PHE A 668 -27.86 -13.20 -3.02
N LYS A 669 -27.92 -12.31 -2.02
CA LYS A 669 -28.96 -12.36 -0.98
C LYS A 669 -30.36 -12.11 -1.54
N THR A 670 -30.48 -11.16 -2.47
CA THR A 670 -31.74 -10.81 -3.14
C THR A 670 -32.26 -12.00 -3.92
N VAL A 671 -31.39 -12.61 -4.74
CA VAL A 671 -31.72 -13.78 -5.54
C VAL A 671 -32.05 -15.00 -4.68
N TYR A 672 -31.20 -15.30 -3.69
CA TYR A 672 -31.29 -16.52 -2.89
C TYR A 672 -32.52 -16.55 -1.97
N SER A 673 -32.93 -15.38 -1.46
CA SER A 673 -34.01 -15.29 -0.47
C SER A 673 -35.40 -15.24 -1.09
N ASP A 674 -35.53 -14.96 -2.39
CA ASP A 674 -36.83 -14.89 -3.06
C ASP A 674 -37.38 -16.32 -3.32
N PRO A 675 -38.51 -16.72 -2.69
CA PRO A 675 -39.11 -18.03 -2.89
C PRO A 675 -39.53 -18.31 -4.33
N ASN A 676 -39.77 -17.27 -5.15
CA ASN A 676 -40.17 -17.44 -6.54
C ASN A 676 -39.04 -17.96 -7.43
N ASN A 677 -37.79 -17.77 -7.03
CA ASN A 677 -36.64 -18.29 -7.74
C ASN A 677 -36.43 -19.80 -7.52
N TRP A 678 -37.11 -20.41 -6.54
CA TRP A 678 -36.95 -21.83 -6.21
C TRP A 678 -38.01 -22.71 -6.89
N ILE A 679 -37.56 -23.64 -7.74
CA ILE A 679 -38.46 -24.46 -8.57
C ILE A 679 -39.08 -25.61 -7.77
N LEU A 680 -38.30 -26.25 -6.90
CA LEU A 680 -38.75 -27.38 -6.09
C LEU A 680 -39.41 -26.90 -4.79
N ARG A 681 -40.62 -26.33 -4.89
CA ARG A 681 -41.36 -25.70 -3.78
C ARG A 681 -41.70 -26.63 -2.61
N ASN A 682 -41.71 -27.94 -2.84
CA ASN A 682 -41.91 -28.94 -1.80
C ASN A 682 -40.66 -29.19 -0.94
N ARG A 683 -39.57 -28.46 -1.18
CA ARG A 683 -38.30 -28.61 -0.46
C ARG A 683 -37.90 -27.28 0.18
N PRO A 684 -37.32 -27.29 1.40
CA PRO A 684 -36.86 -26.07 2.03
C PRO A 684 -35.65 -25.49 1.29
N ILE A 685 -35.53 -24.16 1.30
CA ILE A 685 -34.33 -23.43 0.90
C ILE A 685 -33.20 -23.85 1.86
N PRO A 686 -32.01 -24.22 1.35
CA PRO A 686 -30.89 -24.63 2.21
C PRO A 686 -30.54 -23.55 3.24
N ASN A 687 -30.32 -23.95 4.49
CA ASN A 687 -29.82 -23.03 5.50
C ASN A 687 -28.30 -22.85 5.32
N LEU A 688 -27.83 -21.63 5.09
CA LEU A 688 -26.41 -21.32 4.91
C LEU A 688 -25.67 -21.10 6.23
N LYS A 689 -26.36 -20.83 7.35
CA LYS A 689 -25.72 -20.43 8.61
C LYS A 689 -24.82 -21.54 9.15
N GLY A 690 -23.54 -21.21 9.36
CA GLY A 690 -22.54 -22.12 9.94
C GLY A 690 -22.08 -23.24 9.01
N LYS A 691 -22.44 -23.19 7.73
CA LYS A 691 -22.05 -24.19 6.72
C LYS A 691 -20.89 -23.72 5.86
N THR A 692 -20.18 -24.67 5.29
CA THR A 692 -19.19 -24.40 4.24
C THR A 692 -19.93 -24.30 2.92
N ILE A 693 -19.55 -23.31 2.11
CA ILE A 693 -20.14 -23.10 0.80
C ILE A 693 -19.13 -23.54 -0.26
N ILE A 694 -19.57 -24.34 -1.21
CA ILE A 694 -18.77 -24.70 -2.37
C ILE A 694 -19.49 -24.19 -3.59
N ILE A 695 -18.81 -23.45 -4.45
CA ILE A 695 -19.39 -22.90 -5.69
C ILE A 695 -18.58 -23.42 -6.86
N ARG A 696 -19.25 -23.90 -7.89
CA ARG A 696 -18.64 -24.25 -9.16
C ARG A 696 -19.27 -23.38 -10.25
N ALA A 697 -18.43 -22.62 -10.94
CA ALA A 697 -18.75 -21.92 -12.18
C ALA A 697 -17.74 -22.41 -13.22
N ALA A 698 -18.13 -23.45 -13.95
CA ALA A 698 -17.27 -24.06 -14.96
C ALA A 698 -17.99 -24.00 -16.29
N ASN A 699 -17.41 -23.27 -17.24
CA ASN A 699 -17.97 -23.08 -18.56
C ASN A 699 -19.35 -22.42 -18.56
N SER A 700 -19.48 -21.37 -17.75
CA SER A 700 -20.68 -20.66 -17.35
C SER A 700 -20.40 -19.16 -17.34
N ILE A 701 -20.77 -18.44 -16.27
CA ILE A 701 -20.46 -17.02 -16.05
C ILE A 701 -18.96 -16.71 -16.21
N ASP A 702 -18.08 -17.70 -15.97
CA ASP A 702 -16.63 -17.59 -16.10
C ASP A 702 -16.12 -17.31 -17.51
N ILE A 703 -16.92 -17.62 -18.54
CA ILE A 703 -16.58 -17.34 -19.94
C ILE A 703 -17.61 -16.47 -20.66
N TYR A 704 -18.86 -16.42 -20.17
CA TYR A 704 -19.95 -15.66 -20.80
C TYR A 704 -20.00 -14.21 -20.33
N GLU A 705 -19.66 -13.95 -19.07
CA GLU A 705 -19.73 -12.61 -18.50
C GLU A 705 -18.37 -11.91 -18.52
N PRO A 706 -18.32 -10.58 -18.77
CA PRO A 706 -17.09 -9.81 -18.73
C PRO A 706 -16.60 -9.63 -17.29
N TYR A 707 -15.30 -9.37 -17.13
CA TYR A 707 -14.71 -9.09 -15.81
C TYR A 707 -15.40 -7.95 -15.04
N THR A 708 -15.97 -6.98 -15.75
CA THR A 708 -16.75 -5.86 -15.16
C THR A 708 -17.99 -6.31 -14.40
N LYS A 709 -18.51 -7.52 -14.64
CA LYS A 709 -19.56 -8.15 -13.83
C LYS A 709 -19.03 -9.19 -12.84
N ILE A 710 -17.96 -9.91 -13.21
CA ILE A 710 -17.36 -10.95 -12.36
C ILE A 710 -16.70 -10.39 -11.10
N LEU A 711 -16.01 -9.25 -11.19
CA LEU A 711 -15.40 -8.64 -10.01
C LEU A 711 -16.48 -8.23 -8.96
N PRO A 712 -17.55 -7.49 -9.33
CA PRO A 712 -18.66 -7.24 -8.42
C PRO A 712 -19.30 -8.50 -7.83
N HIS A 713 -19.43 -9.58 -8.61
CA HIS A 713 -19.95 -10.87 -8.14
C HIS A 713 -19.12 -11.45 -6.99
N PHE A 714 -17.79 -11.53 -7.15
CA PHE A 714 -16.90 -12.00 -6.08
C PHE A 714 -16.99 -11.11 -4.84
N GLN A 715 -17.07 -9.79 -5.02
CA GLN A 715 -17.21 -8.84 -3.91
C GLN A 715 -18.55 -9.00 -3.19
N ASN A 716 -19.65 -9.21 -3.94
CA ASN A 716 -20.97 -9.42 -3.40
C ASN A 716 -21.05 -10.72 -2.58
N ILE A 717 -20.61 -11.85 -3.15
CA ILE A 717 -20.56 -13.13 -2.44
C ILE A 717 -19.66 -13.03 -1.20
N GLY A 718 -18.48 -12.42 -1.35
CA GLY A 718 -17.53 -12.25 -0.26
C GLY A 718 -18.13 -11.51 0.94
N LYS A 719 -18.89 -10.45 0.66
CA LYS A 719 -19.58 -9.63 1.66
C LYS A 719 -20.79 -10.34 2.28
N GLU A 720 -21.70 -10.86 1.46
CA GLU A 720 -22.94 -11.46 1.95
C GLU A 720 -22.70 -12.76 2.72
N LEU A 721 -21.67 -13.52 2.32
CA LEU A 721 -21.27 -14.78 2.95
C LEU A 721 -19.99 -14.63 3.77
N LYS A 722 -19.77 -13.46 4.38
CA LYS A 722 -18.58 -13.16 5.20
C LYS A 722 -18.31 -14.23 6.26
N HIS A 723 -19.34 -14.69 6.97
CA HIS A 723 -19.21 -15.68 8.04
C HIS A 723 -18.95 -17.11 7.55
N ASN A 724 -19.22 -17.40 6.29
CA ASN A 724 -19.04 -18.72 5.72
C ASN A 724 -17.63 -18.88 5.13
N PRO A 725 -16.95 -20.02 5.35
CA PRO A 725 -15.84 -20.40 4.49
C PRO A 725 -16.37 -20.80 3.12
N ILE A 726 -15.69 -20.37 2.04
CA ILE A 726 -16.10 -20.64 0.66
C ILE A 726 -14.94 -21.24 -0.11
N LEU A 727 -15.21 -22.33 -0.81
CA LEU A 727 -14.36 -22.86 -1.87
C LEU A 727 -15.04 -22.59 -3.22
N TYR A 728 -14.37 -21.89 -4.13
CA TYR A 728 -14.94 -21.48 -5.40
C TYR A 728 -14.09 -22.06 -6.55
N PHE A 729 -14.66 -22.97 -7.33
CA PHE A 729 -14.12 -23.44 -8.60
C PHE A 729 -14.62 -22.52 -9.72
N PHE A 730 -13.76 -21.60 -10.18
CA PHE A 730 -14.08 -20.63 -11.23
C PHE A 730 -13.24 -20.90 -12.46
N ASN A 731 -13.87 -21.37 -13.54
CA ASN A 731 -13.18 -22.03 -14.64
C ASN A 731 -12.23 -23.10 -14.05
N ARG A 732 -10.97 -23.11 -14.47
CA ARG A 732 -9.91 -23.97 -13.91
C ARG A 732 -9.41 -23.52 -12.53
N SER A 733 -9.69 -22.30 -12.09
CA SER A 733 -9.15 -21.76 -10.84
C SER A 733 -9.85 -22.33 -9.60
N ILE A 734 -9.08 -22.58 -8.54
CA ILE A 734 -9.59 -22.96 -7.22
C ILE A 734 -9.32 -21.79 -6.27
N LEU A 735 -10.38 -21.14 -5.80
CA LEU A 735 -10.28 -20.01 -4.89
C LEU A 735 -10.82 -20.35 -3.51
N LEU A 736 -10.22 -19.74 -2.49
CA LEU A 736 -10.61 -19.85 -1.09
C LEU A 736 -11.01 -18.48 -0.55
N LYS A 737 -12.15 -18.41 0.14
CA LYS A 737 -12.48 -17.31 1.05
C LYS A 737 -12.61 -17.89 2.47
N PRO A 738 -11.69 -17.59 3.39
CA PRO A 738 -11.85 -18.01 4.79
C PRO A 738 -13.09 -17.41 5.46
N ALA A 739 -13.55 -18.06 6.52
CA ALA A 739 -14.61 -17.51 7.37
C ALA A 739 -14.15 -16.17 8.02
N GLY A 740 -15.05 -15.20 8.08
CA GLY A 740 -14.79 -13.84 8.60
C GLY A 740 -14.11 -12.89 7.60
N LYS A 741 -13.65 -13.39 6.45
CA LYS A 741 -13.02 -12.59 5.38
C LYS A 741 -13.99 -12.34 4.23
N GLU A 742 -13.73 -11.29 3.46
CA GLU A 742 -14.52 -10.94 2.26
C GLU A 742 -13.77 -11.25 0.96
N LYS A 743 -12.44 -11.24 1.00
CA LYS A 743 -11.57 -11.45 -0.16
C LYS A 743 -11.37 -12.94 -0.48
N PHE A 744 -11.41 -13.27 -1.76
CA PHE A 744 -11.03 -14.56 -2.31
C PHE A 744 -9.53 -14.60 -2.64
N ILE A 745 -8.92 -15.77 -2.41
CA ILE A 745 -7.50 -16.04 -2.68
C ILE A 745 -7.42 -17.19 -3.68
N LEU A 746 -6.67 -17.03 -4.76
CA LEU A 746 -6.39 -18.13 -5.69
C LEU A 746 -5.41 -19.11 -5.04
N ILE A 747 -5.84 -20.35 -4.79
CA ILE A 747 -5.04 -21.34 -4.07
C ILE A 747 -4.54 -22.48 -4.96
N GLY A 748 -5.08 -22.64 -6.16
CA GLY A 748 -4.79 -23.78 -7.01
C GLY A 748 -5.52 -23.72 -8.35
N ASN A 749 -5.38 -24.79 -9.13
CA ASN A 749 -6.12 -25.01 -10.36
C ASN A 749 -6.51 -26.49 -10.56
N GLN A 750 -7.51 -26.69 -11.41
CA GLN A 750 -7.91 -27.98 -11.98
C GLN A 750 -7.25 -28.17 -13.34
N SER A 751 -7.18 -29.43 -13.79
CA SER A 751 -6.68 -29.75 -15.11
C SER A 751 -7.54 -29.13 -16.23
N ILE A 752 -7.04 -29.13 -17.46
CA ILE A 752 -7.79 -28.68 -18.65
C ILE A 752 -8.98 -29.58 -19.01
N ARG A 753 -9.10 -30.77 -18.41
CA ARG A 753 -10.17 -31.74 -18.68
C ARG A 753 -11.55 -31.10 -18.55
N GLY A 754 -12.37 -31.26 -19.60
CA GLY A 754 -13.75 -30.76 -19.62
C GLY A 754 -13.93 -29.25 -19.86
N PHE A 755 -12.85 -28.47 -19.97
CA PHE A 755 -12.89 -27.01 -20.23
C PHE A 755 -12.85 -26.64 -21.72
N HIS A 756 -12.77 -27.62 -22.63
CA HIS A 756 -12.98 -27.38 -24.05
C HIS A 756 -14.49 -27.26 -24.36
N HIS A 757 -14.91 -26.08 -24.85
CA HIS A 757 -16.33 -25.80 -25.13
C HIS A 757 -16.79 -26.33 -26.49
N ASN A 758 -15.91 -26.28 -27.47
CA ASN A 758 -16.26 -26.56 -28.86
C ASN A 758 -16.26 -28.05 -29.20
N PHE A 759 -15.65 -28.90 -28.37
CA PHE A 759 -15.66 -30.35 -28.53
C PHE A 759 -15.51 -31.06 -27.19
N GLN A 760 -15.94 -32.34 -27.13
CA GLN A 760 -15.81 -33.16 -25.94
C GLN A 760 -14.37 -33.65 -25.81
N SER A 761 -13.72 -33.35 -24.68
CA SER A 761 -12.39 -33.86 -24.37
C SER A 761 -12.30 -34.16 -22.88
N LEU A 762 -11.88 -35.37 -22.58
CA LEU A 762 -11.62 -35.87 -21.23
C LEU A 762 -10.11 -35.96 -20.94
N ASP A 763 -9.26 -35.55 -21.87
CA ASP A 763 -7.81 -35.56 -21.71
C ASP A 763 -7.36 -34.44 -20.75
N ARG A 764 -6.41 -34.77 -19.88
CA ARG A 764 -5.74 -33.81 -18.99
C ARG A 764 -4.50 -33.19 -19.63
N ASN A 765 -4.06 -33.65 -20.81
CA ASN A 765 -2.84 -33.22 -21.50
C ASN A 765 -1.59 -33.31 -20.61
N GLY A 766 -1.51 -34.36 -19.79
CA GLY A 766 -0.39 -34.58 -18.85
C GLY A 766 -0.46 -33.78 -17.55
N GLU A 767 -1.49 -32.96 -17.34
CA GLU A 767 -1.70 -32.27 -16.06
C GLU A 767 -2.27 -33.22 -14.98
N PRO A 768 -1.92 -33.03 -13.70
CA PRO A 768 -2.61 -33.71 -12.61
C PRO A 768 -4.08 -33.25 -12.54
N PRO A 769 -4.99 -34.03 -11.93
CA PRO A 769 -6.40 -33.65 -11.80
C PRO A 769 -6.59 -32.24 -11.21
N TYR A 770 -5.79 -31.91 -10.20
CA TYR A 770 -5.72 -30.59 -9.60
C TYR A 770 -4.33 -30.33 -9.02
N SER A 771 -4.03 -29.07 -8.70
CA SER A 771 -2.84 -28.65 -7.98
C SER A 771 -3.18 -27.58 -6.96
N ILE A 772 -2.57 -27.65 -5.77
CA ILE A 772 -2.67 -26.64 -4.71
C ILE A 772 -1.29 -26.05 -4.46
N LEU A 773 -1.23 -24.73 -4.30
CA LEU A 773 0.00 -24.03 -3.97
C LEU A 773 0.21 -24.02 -2.45
N PRO A 774 1.30 -24.61 -1.94
CA PRO A 774 1.51 -24.73 -0.49
C PRO A 774 1.50 -23.38 0.25
N PHE A 775 2.03 -22.35 -0.41
CA PHE A 775 2.22 -21.03 0.17
C PHE A 775 0.96 -20.14 0.18
N THR A 776 -0.17 -20.62 -0.36
CA THR A 776 -1.44 -19.88 -0.36
C THR A 776 -2.43 -20.35 0.69
N VAL A 777 -2.17 -21.52 1.29
CA VAL A 777 -3.07 -22.15 2.27
C VAL A 777 -2.41 -22.42 3.62
N CYS A 778 -1.07 -22.49 3.69
CA CYS A 778 -0.35 -22.86 4.91
C CYS A 778 0.61 -21.76 5.37
N GLU A 779 0.89 -21.70 6.67
CA GLU A 779 1.97 -20.91 7.28
C GLU A 779 3.33 -21.64 7.32
N GLU A 780 3.36 -22.94 7.02
CA GLU A 780 4.58 -23.74 6.86
C GLU A 780 4.67 -24.22 5.41
N VAL A 781 5.80 -24.04 4.71
CA VAL A 781 5.97 -24.52 3.31
C VAL A 781 6.49 -25.96 3.27
N ASN A 782 6.34 -26.73 4.35
CA ASN A 782 6.75 -28.13 4.35
C ASN A 782 5.70 -28.93 3.56
N LEU A 783 6.11 -29.54 2.45
CA LEU A 783 5.29 -30.49 1.68
C LEU A 783 5.05 -31.79 2.44
#